data_AF-A0A413V3C4-F1
#
_entry.id   AF-A0A413V3C4-F1
#
_cell.length_a   1.000
_cell.length_b   1.000
_cell.length_c   1.000
_cell.angle_alpha   90.00
_cell.angle_beta   90.00
_cell.angle_gamma   90.00
#
_symmetry.space_group_name_H-M   'P 1'
#
loop_
_entity.id
_entity.type
_entity.pdbx_description
1 polymer ?
#
loop_
_entity_poly.entity_id
_entity_poly.type
_entity_poly.pdbx_seq_one_letter_code
_entity_poly.pdbx_strand_id
1 'polypeptide(L)'
;MKRNSTMSLFAAMLLLTGSGCILMTGCQKDYDGQIEILRNQIENGDVNVNNLLEKVKLIEKQIETLQEVAKEHAEFKESISKLIKDLEATKNELEGKIAELQKAMEENDQNIKNMIEQAVQEFDKKLLELSKEIDAEISAKYNELDGRIRKLEEQYESLQEKQNATEKAISDLKEEIANLKESQLEEKQKLENALKQLEELNQKLTDNLERIDGKLEELDNAAKENAQNLEQLREDTKNDILNLKNEVDGKINEIDTQLEGISDAVSELQNTVQKLNTRYDELDKRINKLIDDYDAQIEKIWEAINNGGGTTDPELSKLVEQLQNDLNDLQAKVAELNAKYLSIESLYGKLDERMGNVEGIVKDHTARISALEKQLDALGVRVTDLEKQIKQMEQIYNDAIADIENRLNSLENGSVPPADLSQIKQMLNELQAYVNKNTNDILQLKGDQEKQAALLSALESKMNAGFLALNNNYNALSGRVDEIYKRLEDALAELSDLGQLKADVLKNQKDILDLQTKYDELNGKMDKFVTITEVENMLADYYNKEQIDNMFAAVYARLDNLPNKDEMDKLIEEATKEIKDQLALMQGEINELKNKCTELEAKVDRLFNRIQSMVIIPQYSSNEEVELRSRESNTYELNVNVKINPADVLNEVTALEGYFHIDSREAIPTRGAGDAGPAFTVEKVAVKDAAEGIFTVTATCELTTVNPMTLPFAVAVEFKNSNNNRSTDYKGVRYVPADSEDQTTYTFTSGTGETVYTKADLGLSNFTEADIYQHDVLEKTMNQGSTVTQITVDKPVFEKIVGSSEENPNYKNLPVSYSMGNIYDKDGTARPELINYIQVDAHNGTISMKASLTPGVTTDDLTGYRVVIGLQARENGINYGKPAYMCVELVQKTTGNNF
;
A
#
# COMPACT_ATOMS: atom_id res chain seq x y z
N MET A 1 -37.97 -68.55 22.69
CA MET A 1 -37.32 -69.09 23.90
C MET A 1 -38.11 -68.65 25.12
N LYS A 2 -38.38 -69.60 26.05
CA LYS A 2 -38.54 -69.51 27.52
C LYS A 2 -39.15 -68.21 28.13
N ARG A 3 -40.34 -68.27 28.74
CA ARG A 3 -40.72 -68.77 30.10
C ARG A 3 -40.46 -67.76 31.24
N ASN A 4 -41.55 -67.55 32.00
CA ASN A 4 -41.67 -67.31 33.46
C ASN A 4 -41.40 -65.88 33.98
N SER A 5 -42.09 -65.34 35.01
CA SER A 5 -43.27 -65.75 35.82
C SER A 5 -43.55 -64.65 36.86
N THR A 6 -44.79 -64.64 37.41
CA THR A 6 -45.18 -64.36 38.83
C THR A 6 -45.03 -62.93 39.40
N MET A 7 -46.11 -62.21 39.73
CA MET A 7 -47.07 -62.32 40.87
C MET A 7 -46.73 -61.36 42.03
N SER A 8 -47.69 -60.51 42.43
CA SER A 8 -48.15 -60.25 43.82
C SER A 8 -48.95 -58.91 43.82
N LEU A 9 -50.28 -58.89 43.89
CA LEU A 9 -51.19 -59.10 45.04
C LEU A 9 -51.40 -57.85 45.92
N PHE A 10 -52.71 -57.56 46.14
CA PHE A 10 -53.36 -56.92 47.31
C PHE A 10 -53.23 -55.38 47.47
N ALA A 11 -54.27 -54.63 47.86
CA ALA A 11 -55.44 -54.94 48.68
C ALA A 11 -56.58 -53.93 48.46
N ALA A 12 -57.81 -54.41 48.69
CA ALA A 12 -59.00 -53.74 49.27
C ALA A 12 -59.61 -52.53 48.51
N MET A 13 -60.92 -52.33 48.36
CA MET A 13 -62.22 -52.79 48.89
C MET A 13 -63.23 -51.92 48.08
N LEU A 14 -64.46 -52.25 47.67
CA LEU A 14 -65.54 -53.01 48.27
C LEU A 14 -66.68 -53.08 47.21
N LEU A 15 -67.42 -54.21 47.18
CA LEU A 15 -68.79 -54.42 46.66
C LEU A 15 -68.99 -54.37 45.12
N LEU A 16 -69.60 -55.36 44.45
CA LEU A 16 -70.17 -56.65 44.84
C LEU A 16 -70.54 -57.36 43.52
N THR A 17 -69.78 -58.39 43.15
CA THR A 17 -70.34 -59.54 42.43
C THR A 17 -70.91 -60.49 43.47
N GLY A 18 -72.15 -60.91 43.31
CA GLY A 18 -72.65 -62.12 43.97
C GLY A 18 -74.00 -61.98 44.66
N SER A 19 -74.82 -63.01 44.40
CA SER A 19 -75.93 -63.47 45.23
C SER A 19 -77.29 -62.83 44.96
N GLY A 20 -78.18 -63.68 44.44
CA GLY A 20 -79.46 -63.88 45.10
C GLY A 20 -80.54 -62.85 44.83
N CYS A 21 -81.48 -63.27 43.98
CA CYS A 21 -82.91 -63.28 44.29
C CYS A 21 -83.62 -61.91 44.50
N ILE A 22 -84.87 -61.89 44.02
CA ILE A 22 -85.90 -60.89 44.32
C ILE A 22 -85.60 -59.53 43.64
N LEU A 23 -86.20 -59.16 42.50
CA LEU A 23 -87.55 -58.60 42.44
C LEU A 23 -87.87 -58.26 40.96
N MET A 24 -88.27 -59.22 40.14
CA MET A 24 -89.27 -59.02 39.07
C MET A 24 -90.16 -60.28 38.91
N THR A 25 -90.14 -61.17 39.90
CA THR A 25 -91.13 -62.24 40.09
C THR A 25 -92.20 -61.85 41.13
N GLY A 26 -92.17 -60.60 41.61
CA GLY A 26 -93.12 -60.06 42.59
C GLY A 26 -94.44 -59.56 41.97
N CYS A 27 -94.45 -59.19 40.69
CA CYS A 27 -95.70 -58.82 40.00
C CYS A 27 -96.36 -60.03 39.35
N GLN A 28 -95.60 -60.96 38.77
CA GLN A 28 -96.18 -62.10 38.06
C GLN A 28 -96.81 -63.13 39.00
N LYS A 29 -96.23 -63.37 40.19
CA LYS A 29 -96.86 -64.24 41.21
C LYS A 29 -98.14 -63.65 41.81
N ASP A 30 -98.23 -62.33 41.91
CA ASP A 30 -99.39 -61.65 42.47
C ASP A 30 -100.51 -61.54 41.44
N TYR A 31 -100.17 -61.30 40.16
CA TYR A 31 -101.13 -61.39 39.05
C TYR A 31 -101.61 -62.81 38.78
N ASP A 32 -100.73 -63.82 38.81
CA ASP A 32 -101.14 -65.23 38.65
C ASP A 32 -102.02 -65.66 39.82
N GLY A 33 -101.70 -65.24 41.06
CA GLY A 33 -102.55 -65.48 42.23
C GLY A 33 -103.91 -64.78 42.15
N GLN A 34 -103.94 -63.52 41.69
CA GLN A 34 -105.21 -62.78 41.49
C GLN A 34 -106.04 -63.37 40.34
N ILE A 35 -105.41 -63.79 39.23
CA ILE A 35 -106.07 -64.50 38.12
C ILE A 35 -106.59 -65.86 38.57
N GLU A 36 -105.85 -66.59 39.42
CA GLU A 36 -106.26 -67.89 39.94
C GLU A 36 -107.39 -67.76 40.97
N ILE A 37 -107.40 -66.70 41.79
CA ILE A 37 -108.54 -66.38 42.66
C ILE A 37 -109.79 -66.03 41.84
N LEU A 38 -109.66 -65.19 40.81
CA LEU A 38 -110.77 -64.84 39.92
C LEU A 38 -111.28 -66.06 39.13
N ARG A 39 -110.37 -66.90 38.63
CA ARG A 39 -110.73 -68.14 37.92
C ARG A 39 -111.49 -69.10 38.85
N ASN A 40 -111.02 -69.29 40.09
CA ASN A 40 -111.70 -70.12 41.09
C ASN A 40 -113.07 -69.53 41.50
N GLN A 41 -113.24 -68.21 41.51
CA GLN A 41 -114.51 -67.57 41.81
C GLN A 41 -115.53 -67.76 40.67
N ILE A 42 -115.10 -67.65 39.41
CA ILE A 42 -115.93 -67.93 38.23
C ILE A 42 -116.33 -69.41 38.19
N GLU A 43 -115.35 -70.31 38.35
CA GLU A 43 -115.57 -71.75 38.24
C GLU A 43 -116.48 -72.28 39.37
N ASN A 44 -116.36 -71.75 40.61
CA ASN A 44 -117.32 -72.05 41.68
C ASN A 44 -118.73 -71.49 41.41
N GLY A 45 -118.84 -70.33 40.76
CA GLY A 45 -120.12 -69.74 40.35
C GLY A 45 -120.85 -70.60 39.33
N ASP A 46 -120.16 -71.01 38.26
CA ASP A 46 -120.67 -71.89 37.19
C ASP A 46 -121.11 -73.25 37.73
N VAL A 47 -120.32 -73.85 38.63
CA VAL A 47 -120.65 -75.14 39.27
C VAL A 47 -121.93 -75.03 40.12
N ASN A 48 -122.17 -73.91 40.78
CA ASN A 48 -123.34 -73.71 41.63
C ASN A 48 -124.63 -73.49 40.80
N VAL A 49 -124.56 -72.71 39.72
CA VAL A 49 -125.69 -72.50 38.79
C VAL A 49 -126.08 -73.80 38.09
N ASN A 50 -125.10 -74.57 37.60
CA ASN A 50 -125.34 -75.86 36.94
C ASN A 50 -126.04 -76.86 37.88
N ASN A 51 -125.62 -76.93 39.15
CA ASN A 51 -126.27 -77.78 40.17
C ASN A 51 -127.73 -77.38 40.45
N LEU A 52 -128.04 -76.08 40.47
CA LEU A 52 -129.43 -75.61 40.66
C LEU A 52 -130.30 -75.93 39.44
N LEU A 53 -129.74 -75.80 38.23
CA LEU A 53 -130.42 -76.14 36.98
C LEU A 53 -130.77 -77.64 36.91
N GLU A 54 -129.86 -78.51 37.33
CA GLU A 54 -130.13 -79.95 37.42
C GLU A 54 -131.22 -80.28 38.45
N LYS A 55 -131.25 -79.59 39.60
CA LYS A 55 -132.30 -79.77 40.60
C LYS A 55 -133.68 -79.35 40.09
N VAL A 56 -133.78 -78.27 39.32
CA VAL A 56 -135.03 -77.86 38.66
C VAL A 56 -135.52 -78.93 37.69
N LYS A 57 -134.64 -79.46 36.83
CA LYS A 57 -134.98 -80.57 35.91
C LYS A 57 -135.46 -81.82 36.66
N LEU A 58 -134.87 -82.12 37.82
CA LEU A 58 -135.28 -83.25 38.64
C LEU A 58 -136.68 -83.03 39.25
N ILE A 59 -136.98 -81.82 39.73
CA ILE A 59 -138.30 -81.43 40.25
C ILE A 59 -139.37 -81.51 39.15
N GLU A 60 -139.07 -81.04 37.93
CA GLU A 60 -139.97 -81.16 36.77
C GLU A 60 -140.35 -82.61 36.50
N LYS A 61 -139.35 -83.51 36.48
CA LYS A 61 -139.56 -84.94 36.28
C LYS A 61 -140.35 -85.59 37.42
N GLN A 62 -140.14 -85.13 38.66
CA GLN A 62 -140.92 -85.56 39.82
C GLN A 62 -142.38 -85.10 39.75
N ILE A 63 -142.65 -83.88 39.25
CA ILE A 63 -144.01 -83.40 39.02
C ILE A 63 -144.72 -84.25 37.95
N GLU A 64 -144.05 -84.56 36.83
CA GLU A 64 -144.61 -85.42 35.77
C GLU A 64 -145.00 -86.82 36.30
N THR A 65 -144.09 -87.46 37.03
CA THR A 65 -144.35 -88.81 37.60
C THR A 65 -145.47 -88.77 38.65
N LEU A 66 -145.56 -87.74 39.48
CA LEU A 66 -146.66 -87.56 40.44
C LEU A 66 -148.00 -87.31 39.73
N GLN A 67 -148.02 -86.59 38.61
CA GLN A 67 -149.23 -86.39 37.80
C GLN A 67 -149.74 -87.69 37.17
N GLU A 68 -148.84 -88.61 36.80
CA GLU A 68 -149.18 -89.92 36.24
C GLU A 68 -149.80 -90.85 37.31
N VAL A 69 -149.21 -90.90 38.51
CA VAL A 69 -149.70 -91.70 39.66
C VAL A 69 -151.06 -91.19 40.17
N ALA A 70 -151.36 -89.89 40.07
CA ALA A 70 -152.64 -89.32 40.48
C ALA A 70 -153.85 -89.82 39.68
N LYS A 71 -153.67 -90.44 38.51
CA LYS A 71 -154.76 -90.97 37.68
C LYS A 71 -155.37 -92.26 38.22
N GLU A 72 -154.62 -93.06 39.00
CA GLU A 72 -155.04 -94.41 39.35
C GLU A 72 -155.60 -94.57 40.78
N HIS A 73 -155.39 -93.60 41.68
CA HIS A 73 -155.80 -93.71 43.09
C HIS A 73 -156.61 -92.50 43.59
N ALA A 74 -157.93 -92.68 43.74
CA ALA A 74 -158.86 -91.63 44.18
C ALA A 74 -158.57 -91.11 45.60
N GLU A 75 -158.05 -91.95 46.51
CA GLU A 75 -157.73 -91.55 47.90
C GLU A 75 -156.42 -90.76 48.04
N PHE A 76 -155.56 -90.74 47.01
CA PHE A 76 -154.26 -90.04 47.04
C PHE A 76 -154.25 -88.67 46.31
N LYS A 77 -155.34 -88.31 45.64
CA LYS A 77 -155.42 -87.17 44.71
C LYS A 77 -155.21 -85.80 45.37
N GLU A 78 -155.72 -85.61 46.59
CA GLU A 78 -155.63 -84.32 47.30
C GLU A 78 -154.22 -84.06 47.84
N SER A 79 -153.57 -85.07 48.45
CA SER A 79 -152.19 -84.99 48.91
C SER A 79 -151.18 -84.81 47.76
N ILE A 80 -151.38 -85.52 46.63
CA ILE A 80 -150.52 -85.35 45.44
C ILE A 80 -150.69 -83.95 44.83
N SER A 81 -151.92 -83.42 44.78
CA SER A 81 -152.16 -82.06 44.27
C SER A 81 -151.47 -80.99 45.11
N LYS A 82 -151.44 -81.15 46.44
CA LYS A 82 -150.71 -80.24 47.33
C LYS A 82 -149.20 -80.35 47.11
N LEU A 83 -148.67 -81.56 46.98
CA LEU A 83 -147.24 -81.80 46.75
C LEU A 83 -146.77 -81.23 45.41
N ILE A 84 -147.56 -81.36 44.34
CA ILE A 84 -147.28 -80.72 43.05
C ILE A 84 -147.22 -79.21 43.21
N LYS A 85 -148.19 -78.60 43.89
CA LYS A 85 -148.23 -77.15 44.07
C LYS A 85 -147.03 -76.61 44.86
N ASP A 86 -146.61 -77.34 45.90
CA ASP A 86 -145.43 -77.00 46.70
C ASP A 86 -144.13 -77.17 45.87
N LEU A 87 -144.02 -78.23 45.08
CA LEU A 87 -142.89 -78.44 44.16
C LEU A 87 -142.83 -77.37 43.06
N GLU A 88 -143.98 -76.94 42.55
CA GLU A 88 -144.08 -75.93 41.49
C GLU A 88 -143.77 -74.52 42.02
N ALA A 89 -144.18 -74.21 43.26
CA ALA A 89 -143.72 -73.01 43.97
C ALA A 89 -142.20 -73.04 44.20
N THR A 90 -141.66 -74.19 44.61
CA THR A 90 -140.21 -74.36 44.83
C THR A 90 -139.43 -74.23 43.52
N LYS A 91 -139.95 -74.78 42.42
CA LYS A 91 -139.38 -74.63 41.08
C LYS A 91 -139.29 -73.15 40.68
N ASN A 92 -140.39 -72.42 40.80
CA ASN A 92 -140.43 -71.00 40.44
C ASN A 92 -139.49 -70.15 41.32
N GLU A 93 -139.37 -70.46 42.62
CA GLU A 93 -138.41 -69.79 43.50
C GLU A 93 -136.95 -70.08 43.08
N LEU A 94 -136.66 -71.32 42.68
CA LEU A 94 -135.34 -71.70 42.18
C LEU A 94 -135.02 -71.03 40.83
N GLU A 95 -135.98 -70.96 39.91
CA GLU A 95 -135.84 -70.23 38.64
C GLU A 95 -135.60 -68.74 38.88
N GLY A 96 -136.29 -68.13 39.84
CA GLY A 96 -136.05 -66.75 40.25
C GLY A 96 -134.64 -66.51 40.78
N LYS A 97 -134.14 -67.39 41.66
CA LYS A 97 -132.76 -67.31 42.18
C LYS A 97 -131.71 -67.54 41.09
N ILE A 98 -131.96 -68.42 40.13
CA ILE A 98 -131.06 -68.63 38.97
C ILE A 98 -130.98 -67.35 38.13
N ALA A 99 -132.10 -66.70 37.85
CA ALA A 99 -132.12 -65.45 37.07
C ALA A 99 -131.39 -64.29 37.79
N GLU A 100 -131.57 -64.15 39.10
CA GLU A 100 -130.84 -63.15 39.90
C GLU A 100 -129.33 -63.41 39.90
N LEU A 101 -128.90 -64.67 40.05
CA LEU A 101 -127.49 -65.05 40.02
C LEU A 101 -126.86 -64.82 38.64
N GLN A 102 -127.57 -65.13 37.55
CA GLN A 102 -127.10 -64.86 36.18
C GLN A 102 -126.87 -63.37 35.94
N LYS A 103 -127.81 -62.52 36.38
CA LYS A 103 -127.67 -61.06 36.26
C LYS A 103 -126.49 -60.51 37.06
N ALA A 104 -126.31 -60.98 38.30
CA ALA A 104 -125.18 -60.58 39.13
C ALA A 104 -123.83 -61.00 38.52
N MET A 105 -123.79 -62.14 37.83
CA MET A 105 -122.60 -62.63 37.13
C MET A 105 -122.24 -61.74 35.93
N GLU A 106 -123.22 -61.37 35.10
CA GLU A 106 -123.01 -60.46 33.97
C GLU A 106 -122.56 -59.05 34.41
N GLU A 107 -123.13 -58.52 35.48
CA GLU A 107 -122.72 -57.21 36.03
C GLU A 107 -121.28 -57.23 36.57
N ASN A 108 -120.86 -58.34 37.20
CA ASN A 108 -119.52 -58.49 37.73
C ASN A 108 -118.47 -58.66 36.62
N ASP A 109 -118.79 -59.44 35.57
CA ASP A 109 -117.94 -59.59 34.38
C ASP A 109 -117.66 -58.23 33.71
N GLN A 110 -118.69 -57.38 33.58
CA GLN A 110 -118.53 -56.05 32.99
C GLN A 110 -117.66 -55.13 33.86
N ASN A 111 -117.80 -55.19 35.19
CA ASN A 111 -116.95 -54.42 36.10
C ASN A 111 -115.49 -54.84 36.04
N ILE A 112 -115.20 -56.15 36.02
CA ILE A 112 -113.85 -56.68 35.89
C ILE A 112 -113.22 -56.22 34.57
N LYS A 113 -113.98 -56.27 33.47
CA LYS A 113 -113.51 -55.81 32.15
C LYS A 113 -113.14 -54.32 32.14
N ASN A 114 -113.97 -53.47 32.73
CA ASN A 114 -113.72 -52.02 32.81
C ASN A 114 -112.47 -51.71 33.68
N MET A 115 -112.29 -52.42 34.80
CA MET A 115 -111.11 -52.26 35.64
C MET A 115 -109.82 -52.66 34.91
N ILE A 116 -109.85 -53.74 34.14
CA ILE A 116 -108.71 -54.19 33.32
C ILE A 116 -108.38 -53.17 32.23
N GLU A 117 -109.37 -52.66 31.49
CA GLU A 117 -109.14 -51.65 30.45
C GLU A 117 -108.52 -50.36 31.01
N GLN A 118 -108.97 -49.88 32.17
CA GLN A 118 -108.40 -48.70 32.82
C GLN A 118 -106.93 -48.92 33.24
N ALA A 119 -106.62 -50.07 33.83
CA ALA A 119 -105.26 -50.40 34.24
C ALA A 119 -104.29 -50.47 33.05
N VAL A 120 -104.73 -51.06 31.92
CA VAL A 120 -103.93 -51.14 30.69
C VAL A 120 -103.64 -49.75 30.13
N GLN A 121 -104.66 -48.87 30.04
CA GLN A 121 -104.45 -47.51 29.55
C GLN A 121 -103.49 -46.69 30.43
N GLU A 122 -103.54 -46.87 31.74
CA GLU A 122 -102.64 -46.17 32.67
C GLU A 122 -101.19 -46.69 32.56
N PHE A 123 -101.00 -47.99 32.35
CA PHE A 123 -99.69 -48.59 32.08
C PHE A 123 -99.09 -48.10 30.75
N ASP A 124 -99.88 -48.07 29.67
CA ASP A 124 -99.43 -47.60 28.36
C ASP A 124 -99.00 -46.14 28.40
N LYS A 125 -99.73 -45.29 29.14
CA LYS A 125 -99.35 -43.88 29.33
C LYS A 125 -98.01 -43.74 30.06
N LYS A 126 -97.81 -44.49 31.14
CA LYS A 126 -96.53 -44.48 31.89
C LYS A 126 -95.38 -45.00 31.03
N LEU A 127 -95.61 -46.03 30.22
CA LEU A 127 -94.62 -46.54 29.26
C LEU A 127 -94.23 -45.49 28.22
N LEU A 128 -95.20 -44.75 27.68
CA LEU A 128 -94.95 -43.70 26.70
C LEU A 128 -94.19 -42.50 27.31
N GLU A 129 -94.51 -42.10 28.53
CA GLU A 129 -93.78 -41.06 29.26
C GLU A 129 -92.33 -41.48 29.52
N LEU A 130 -92.12 -42.71 30.00
CA LEU A 130 -90.79 -43.25 30.24
C LEU A 130 -89.95 -43.35 28.94
N SER A 131 -90.57 -43.77 27.83
CA SER A 131 -89.90 -43.82 26.52
C SER A 131 -89.44 -42.43 26.08
N LYS A 132 -90.28 -41.39 26.25
CA LYS A 132 -89.93 -40.02 25.88
C LYS A 132 -88.81 -39.45 26.74
N GLU A 133 -88.79 -39.74 28.03
CA GLU A 133 -87.70 -39.33 28.93
C GLU A 133 -86.38 -40.00 28.55
N ILE A 134 -86.40 -41.31 28.28
CA ILE A 134 -85.22 -42.06 27.82
C ILE A 134 -84.69 -41.47 26.50
N ASP A 135 -85.56 -41.24 25.52
CA ASP A 135 -85.16 -40.68 24.22
C ASP A 135 -84.57 -39.27 24.36
N ALA A 136 -85.13 -38.44 25.22
CA ALA A 136 -84.63 -37.10 25.49
C ALA A 136 -83.25 -37.13 26.18
N GLU A 137 -83.07 -37.99 27.18
CA GLU A 137 -81.80 -38.10 27.92
C GLU A 137 -80.69 -38.72 27.08
N ILE A 138 -80.99 -39.75 26.28
CA ILE A 138 -80.05 -40.32 25.31
C ILE A 138 -79.64 -39.28 24.27
N SER A 139 -80.60 -38.52 23.73
CA SER A 139 -80.30 -37.47 22.74
C SER A 139 -79.44 -36.36 23.32
N ALA A 140 -79.71 -35.93 24.56
CA ALA A 140 -78.90 -34.94 25.25
C ALA A 140 -77.46 -35.44 25.49
N LYS A 141 -77.30 -36.69 25.92
CA LYS A 141 -75.98 -37.31 26.10
C LYS A 141 -75.22 -37.51 24.80
N TYR A 142 -75.92 -37.84 23.71
CA TYR A 142 -75.33 -37.98 22.39
C TYR A 142 -74.80 -36.63 21.88
N ASN A 143 -75.59 -35.56 22.01
CA ASN A 143 -75.16 -34.21 21.64
C ASN A 143 -73.99 -33.70 22.50
N GLU A 144 -73.98 -34.02 23.81
CA GLU A 144 -72.86 -33.70 24.70
C GLU A 144 -71.58 -34.43 24.26
N LEU A 145 -71.69 -35.71 23.87
CA LEU A 145 -70.57 -36.51 23.41
C LEU A 145 -70.02 -36.00 22.06
N ASP A 146 -70.92 -35.70 21.12
CA ASP A 146 -70.57 -35.14 19.81
C ASP A 146 -69.83 -33.79 19.94
N GLY A 147 -70.31 -32.92 20.85
CA GLY A 147 -69.62 -31.67 21.17
C GLY A 147 -68.23 -31.86 21.80
N ARG A 148 -68.01 -32.94 22.57
CA ARG A 148 -66.67 -33.28 23.11
C ARG A 148 -65.76 -33.85 22.03
N ILE A 149 -66.28 -34.68 21.13
CA ILE A 149 -65.54 -35.22 19.98
C ILE A 149 -65.07 -34.07 19.09
N ARG A 150 -65.96 -33.14 18.74
CA ARG A 150 -65.61 -31.99 17.89
C ARG A 150 -64.51 -31.11 18.48
N LYS A 151 -64.54 -30.88 19.81
CA LYS A 151 -63.46 -30.14 20.51
C LYS A 151 -62.13 -30.89 20.50
N LEU A 152 -62.14 -32.22 20.57
CA LEU A 152 -60.93 -33.03 20.49
C LEU A 152 -60.35 -33.04 19.07
N GLU A 153 -61.21 -33.09 18.05
CA GLU A 153 -60.81 -32.96 16.64
C GLU A 153 -60.17 -31.59 16.38
N GLU A 154 -60.79 -30.50 16.84
CA GLU A 154 -60.21 -29.14 16.77
C GLU A 154 -58.85 -29.04 17.48
N GLN A 155 -58.70 -29.68 18.65
CA GLN A 155 -57.42 -29.72 19.37
C GLN A 155 -56.35 -30.54 18.65
N TYR A 156 -56.75 -31.66 18.03
CA TYR A 156 -55.86 -32.53 17.27
C TYR A 156 -55.35 -31.82 16.02
N GLU A 157 -56.22 -31.14 15.26
CA GLU A 157 -55.83 -30.32 14.11
C GLU A 157 -54.84 -29.22 14.52
N SER A 158 -55.12 -28.48 15.61
CA SER A 158 -54.20 -27.46 16.11
C SER A 158 -52.84 -28.01 16.52
N LEU A 159 -52.79 -29.21 17.11
CA LEU A 159 -51.54 -29.88 17.45
C LEU A 159 -50.79 -30.33 16.20
N GLN A 160 -51.50 -30.81 15.17
CA GLN A 160 -50.91 -31.25 13.93
C GLN A 160 -50.32 -30.08 13.13
N GLU A 161 -51.01 -28.93 13.10
CA GLU A 161 -50.46 -27.70 12.54
C GLU A 161 -49.18 -27.26 13.27
N LYS A 162 -49.18 -27.31 14.61
CA LYS A 162 -47.97 -27.01 15.41
C LYS A 162 -46.83 -27.99 15.17
N GLN A 163 -47.13 -29.27 15.01
CA GLN A 163 -46.14 -30.29 14.65
C GLN A 163 -45.52 -29.96 13.30
N ASN A 164 -46.34 -29.70 12.27
CA ASN A 164 -45.86 -29.38 10.93
C ASN A 164 -45.02 -28.09 10.91
N ALA A 165 -45.44 -27.06 11.66
CA ALA A 165 -44.66 -25.83 11.80
C ALA A 165 -43.31 -26.07 12.50
N THR A 166 -43.28 -26.96 13.49
CA THR A 166 -42.05 -27.33 14.20
C THR A 166 -41.13 -28.15 13.31
N GLU A 167 -41.65 -29.10 12.53
CA GLU A 167 -40.88 -29.87 11.55
C GLU A 167 -40.27 -28.98 10.48
N LYS A 168 -41.04 -28.01 9.98
CA LYS A 168 -40.53 -26.98 9.07
C LYS A 168 -39.42 -26.15 9.71
N ALA A 169 -39.60 -25.66 10.93
CA ALA A 169 -38.58 -24.89 11.63
C ALA A 169 -37.29 -25.71 11.87
N ILE A 170 -37.40 -27.00 12.18
CA ILE A 170 -36.24 -27.89 12.32
C ILE A 170 -35.52 -28.08 10.96
N SER A 171 -36.27 -28.15 9.87
CA SER A 171 -35.70 -28.24 8.52
C SER A 171 -34.95 -26.96 8.14
N ASP A 172 -35.59 -25.80 8.32
CA ASP A 172 -35.02 -24.49 8.04
C ASP A 172 -33.73 -24.28 8.87
N LEU A 173 -33.74 -24.65 10.16
CA LEU A 173 -32.54 -24.60 11.03
C LEU A 173 -31.42 -25.56 10.57
N LYS A 174 -31.75 -26.74 10.05
CA LYS A 174 -30.73 -27.67 9.52
C LYS A 174 -30.04 -27.08 8.29
N GLU A 175 -30.79 -26.39 7.44
CA GLU A 175 -30.27 -25.72 6.26
C GLU A 175 -29.39 -24.52 6.64
N GLU A 176 -29.82 -23.69 7.59
CA GLU A 176 -28.97 -22.62 8.15
C GLU A 176 -27.66 -23.17 8.75
N ILE A 177 -27.71 -24.27 9.51
CA ILE A 177 -26.51 -24.90 10.06
C ILE A 177 -25.59 -25.41 8.95
N ALA A 178 -26.15 -25.95 7.85
CA ALA A 178 -25.35 -26.40 6.71
C ALA A 178 -24.66 -25.22 6.02
N ASN A 179 -25.38 -24.14 5.75
CA ASN A 179 -24.86 -22.92 5.13
C ASN A 179 -23.80 -22.25 6.01
N LEU A 180 -24.03 -22.16 7.32
CA LEU A 180 -23.04 -21.67 8.29
C LEU A 180 -21.76 -22.51 8.28
N LYS A 181 -21.89 -23.83 8.15
CA LYS A 181 -20.74 -24.74 8.13
C LYS A 181 -19.92 -24.58 6.85
N GLU A 182 -20.58 -24.35 5.71
CA GLU A 182 -19.93 -24.07 4.43
C GLU A 182 -19.22 -22.70 4.45
N SER A 183 -19.90 -21.66 4.96
CA SER A 183 -19.32 -20.34 5.17
C SER A 183 -18.08 -20.38 6.09
N GLN A 184 -18.13 -21.13 7.19
CA GLN A 184 -16.96 -21.33 8.07
C GLN A 184 -15.81 -22.05 7.37
N LEU A 185 -16.09 -22.98 6.46
CA LEU A 185 -15.07 -23.68 5.69
C LEU A 185 -14.38 -22.73 4.70
N GLU A 186 -15.14 -21.88 4.03
CA GLU A 186 -14.61 -20.85 3.14
C GLU A 186 -13.77 -19.81 3.89
N GLU A 187 -14.25 -19.32 5.04
CA GLU A 187 -13.47 -18.40 5.89
C GLU A 187 -12.17 -19.04 6.36
N LYS A 188 -12.21 -20.32 6.78
CA LYS A 188 -11.01 -21.07 7.14
C LYS A 188 -10.02 -21.14 5.96
N GLN A 189 -10.51 -21.41 4.75
CA GLN A 189 -9.67 -21.46 3.54
C GLN A 189 -9.04 -20.08 3.23
N LYS A 190 -9.81 -19.00 3.39
CA LYS A 190 -9.31 -17.62 3.26
C LYS A 190 -8.22 -17.32 4.30
N LEU A 191 -8.42 -17.75 5.55
CA LEU A 191 -7.43 -17.59 6.61
C LEU A 191 -6.14 -18.38 6.33
N GLU A 192 -6.24 -19.63 5.88
CA GLU A 192 -5.07 -20.46 5.52
C GLU A 192 -4.28 -19.83 4.37
N ASN A 193 -4.96 -19.29 3.36
CA ASN A 193 -4.31 -18.58 2.26
C ASN A 193 -3.62 -17.29 2.74
N ALA A 194 -4.29 -16.51 3.61
CA ALA A 194 -3.69 -15.32 4.21
C ALA A 194 -2.47 -15.67 5.06
N LEU A 195 -2.52 -16.77 5.82
CA LEU A 195 -1.39 -17.26 6.62
C LEU A 195 -0.19 -17.59 5.74
N LYS A 196 -0.42 -18.27 4.62
CA LYS A 196 0.61 -18.63 3.65
C LYS A 196 1.24 -17.39 2.99
N GLN A 197 0.43 -16.39 2.64
CA GLN A 197 0.94 -15.11 2.14
C GLN A 197 1.80 -14.39 3.18
N LEU A 198 1.41 -14.46 4.46
CA LEU A 198 2.16 -13.88 5.56
C LEU A 198 3.51 -14.60 5.77
N GLU A 199 3.54 -15.92 5.66
CA GLU A 199 4.77 -16.73 5.72
C GLU A 199 5.72 -16.39 4.56
N GLU A 200 5.20 -16.27 3.33
CA GLU A 200 5.99 -15.84 2.16
C GLU A 200 6.55 -14.43 2.32
N LEU A 201 5.75 -13.50 2.89
CA LEU A 201 6.21 -12.15 3.18
C LEU A 201 7.30 -12.16 4.25
N ASN A 202 7.14 -12.96 5.31
CA ASN A 202 8.11 -13.07 6.38
C ASN A 202 9.45 -13.67 5.88
N GLN A 203 9.39 -14.63 4.96
CA GLN A 203 10.59 -15.16 4.30
C GLN A 203 11.29 -14.08 3.46
N LYS A 204 10.54 -13.34 2.62
CA LYS A 204 11.11 -12.21 1.86
C LYS A 204 11.73 -11.14 2.77
N LEU A 205 11.14 -10.90 3.93
CA LEU A 205 11.68 -9.94 4.90
C LEU A 205 12.99 -10.45 5.50
N THR A 206 13.06 -11.75 5.80
CA THR A 206 14.28 -12.43 6.27
C THR A 206 15.40 -12.33 5.24
N ASP A 207 15.12 -12.67 3.98
CA ASP A 207 16.10 -12.60 2.89
C ASP A 207 16.63 -11.15 2.69
N ASN A 208 15.74 -10.16 2.84
CA ASN A 208 16.13 -8.76 2.76
C ASN A 208 17.01 -8.33 3.93
N LEU A 209 16.73 -8.81 5.15
CA LEU A 209 17.56 -8.56 6.33
C LEU A 209 18.96 -9.16 6.15
N GLU A 210 19.07 -10.41 5.71
CA GLU A 210 20.37 -11.04 5.43
C GLU A 210 21.16 -10.27 4.37
N ARG A 211 20.49 -9.76 3.32
CA ARG A 211 21.14 -8.94 2.30
C ARG A 211 21.58 -7.57 2.82
N ILE A 212 20.83 -6.99 3.75
CA ILE A 212 21.22 -5.74 4.42
C ILE A 212 22.43 -5.99 5.31
N ASP A 213 22.45 -7.08 6.08
CA ASP A 213 23.58 -7.45 6.93
C ASP A 213 24.86 -7.66 6.10
N GLY A 214 24.77 -8.36 4.96
CA GLY A 214 25.91 -8.51 4.05
C GLY A 214 26.44 -7.15 3.54
N LYS A 215 25.55 -6.21 3.21
CA LYS A 215 25.95 -4.85 2.80
C LYS A 215 26.55 -4.04 3.95
N LEU A 216 26.09 -4.24 5.18
CA LEU A 216 26.66 -3.59 6.36
C LEU A 216 28.08 -4.09 6.63
N GLU A 217 28.34 -5.39 6.45
CA GLU A 217 29.70 -5.94 6.53
C GLU A 217 30.63 -5.38 5.43
N GLU A 218 30.14 -5.29 4.19
CA GLU A 218 30.89 -4.64 3.09
C GLU A 218 31.23 -3.18 3.42
N LEU A 219 30.26 -2.43 3.95
CA LEU A 219 30.45 -1.04 4.33
C LEU A 219 31.45 -0.90 5.49
N ASP A 220 31.39 -1.77 6.50
CA ASP A 220 32.31 -1.79 7.63
C ASP A 220 33.76 -2.10 7.18
N ASN A 221 33.92 -3.04 6.25
CA ASN A 221 35.22 -3.35 5.66
C ASN A 221 35.76 -2.16 4.84
N ALA A 222 34.92 -1.53 4.01
CA ALA A 222 35.31 -0.34 3.26
C ALA A 222 35.67 0.84 4.18
N ALA A 223 34.95 1.01 5.30
CA ALA A 223 35.27 2.03 6.30
C ALA A 223 36.63 1.77 6.98
N LYS A 224 36.93 0.51 7.32
CA LYS A 224 38.24 0.10 7.85
C LYS A 224 39.37 0.35 6.86
N GLU A 225 39.17 -0.01 5.60
CA GLU A 225 40.15 0.22 4.53
C GLU A 225 40.39 1.71 4.28
N ASN A 226 39.32 2.52 4.23
CA ASN A 226 39.43 3.97 4.13
C ASN A 226 40.15 4.60 5.33
N ALA A 227 39.91 4.11 6.55
CA ALA A 227 40.61 4.57 7.73
C ALA A 227 42.12 4.27 7.65
N GLN A 228 42.50 3.07 7.18
CA GLN A 228 43.90 2.69 6.95
C GLN A 228 44.55 3.56 5.86
N ASN A 229 43.86 3.79 4.75
CA ASN A 229 44.34 4.64 3.66
C ASN A 229 44.54 6.10 4.12
N LEU A 230 43.61 6.64 4.93
CA LEU A 230 43.75 7.97 5.52
C LEU A 230 44.95 8.06 6.47
N GLU A 231 45.20 7.01 7.25
CA GLU A 231 46.36 6.98 8.16
C GLU A 231 47.68 6.89 7.38
N GLN A 232 47.73 6.09 6.33
CA GLN A 232 48.89 6.03 5.43
C GLN A 232 49.14 7.39 4.76
N LEU A 233 48.09 8.02 4.22
CA LEU A 233 48.20 9.34 3.60
C LEU A 233 48.68 10.40 4.60
N ARG A 234 48.22 10.33 5.85
CA ARG A 234 48.70 11.23 6.92
C ARG A 234 50.19 11.02 7.21
N GLU A 235 50.65 9.78 7.29
CA GLU A 235 52.05 9.50 7.56
C GLU A 235 52.95 9.90 6.38
N ASP A 236 52.51 9.66 5.14
CA ASP A 236 53.21 10.12 3.93
C ASP A 236 53.29 11.65 3.88
N THR A 237 52.17 12.33 4.13
CA THR A 237 52.11 13.80 4.18
C THR A 237 53.03 14.36 5.27
N LYS A 238 53.05 13.73 6.44
CA LYS A 238 53.94 14.11 7.55
C LYS A 238 55.42 13.93 7.17
N ASN A 239 55.77 12.86 6.47
CA ASN A 239 57.13 12.63 5.98
C ASN A 239 57.54 13.65 4.92
N ASP A 240 56.65 14.00 3.99
CA ASP A 240 56.90 15.05 3.00
C ASP A 240 57.10 16.42 3.67
N ILE A 241 56.26 16.77 4.65
CA ILE A 241 56.41 18.00 5.44
C ILE A 241 57.74 18.00 6.19
N LEU A 242 58.15 16.88 6.79
CA LEU A 242 59.45 16.76 7.48
C LEU A 242 60.63 16.94 6.52
N ASN A 243 60.56 16.33 5.33
CA ASN A 243 61.60 16.46 4.31
C ASN A 243 61.70 17.91 3.81
N LEU A 244 60.56 18.55 3.52
CA LEU A 244 60.51 19.96 3.13
C LEU A 244 61.04 20.86 4.26
N LYS A 245 60.67 20.59 5.51
CA LYS A 245 61.19 21.33 6.67
C LYS A 245 62.71 21.23 6.73
N ASN A 246 63.27 20.03 6.58
CA ASN A 246 64.72 19.83 6.60
C ASN A 246 65.42 20.54 5.43
N GLU A 247 64.82 20.56 4.24
CA GLU A 247 65.36 21.31 3.09
C GLU A 247 65.33 22.82 3.34
N VAL A 248 64.22 23.33 3.89
CA VAL A 248 64.07 24.75 4.25
C VAL A 248 65.06 25.14 5.34
N ASP A 249 65.19 24.33 6.40
CA ASP A 249 66.17 24.54 7.47
C ASP A 249 67.60 24.55 6.91
N GLY A 250 67.91 23.66 5.95
CA GLY A 250 69.18 23.65 5.23
C GLY A 250 69.46 24.95 4.47
N LYS A 251 68.47 25.44 3.71
CA LYS A 251 68.59 26.72 2.97
C LYS A 251 68.68 27.92 3.91
N ILE A 252 67.96 27.90 5.03
CA ILE A 252 68.07 28.95 6.07
C ILE A 252 69.49 28.99 6.62
N ASN A 253 70.07 27.84 6.98
CA ASN A 253 71.45 27.78 7.47
C ASN A 253 72.47 28.28 6.43
N GLU A 254 72.27 27.96 5.15
CA GLU A 254 73.11 28.49 4.07
C GLU A 254 72.99 30.02 3.94
N ILE A 255 71.75 30.55 4.02
CA ILE A 255 71.49 32.00 3.99
C ILE A 255 72.11 32.69 5.21
N ASP A 256 71.94 32.13 6.41
CA ASP A 256 72.52 32.68 7.64
C ASP A 256 74.05 32.75 7.53
N THR A 257 74.68 31.69 7.02
CA THR A 257 76.13 31.66 6.77
C THR A 257 76.56 32.75 5.77
N GLN A 258 75.77 32.96 4.70
CA GLN A 258 76.05 34.03 3.74
C GLN A 258 75.84 35.43 4.35
N LEU A 259 74.81 35.61 5.18
CA LEU A 259 74.54 36.87 5.87
C LEU A 259 75.63 37.20 6.88
N GLU A 260 76.15 36.22 7.62
CA GLU A 260 77.33 36.38 8.48
C GLU A 260 78.53 36.87 7.65
N GLY A 261 78.84 36.21 6.53
CA GLY A 261 79.93 36.62 5.65
C GLY A 261 79.76 38.03 5.06
N ILE A 262 78.53 38.43 4.73
CA ILE A 262 78.23 39.81 4.30
C ILE A 262 78.38 40.79 5.47
N SER A 263 77.91 40.44 6.67
CA SER A 263 78.02 41.27 7.87
C SER A 263 79.49 41.54 8.23
N ASP A 264 80.34 40.53 8.13
CA ASP A 264 81.79 40.66 8.31
C ASP A 264 82.38 41.61 7.26
N ALA A 265 82.03 41.42 5.98
CA ALA A 265 82.48 42.29 4.90
C ALA A 265 82.01 43.75 5.07
N VAL A 266 80.77 43.98 5.52
CA VAL A 266 80.24 45.31 5.82
C VAL A 266 80.98 45.94 7.00
N SER A 267 81.31 45.16 8.03
CA SER A 267 82.08 45.64 9.18
C SER A 267 83.49 46.06 8.78
N GLU A 268 84.16 45.28 7.93
CA GLU A 268 85.45 45.65 7.33
C GLU A 268 85.35 46.92 6.47
N LEU A 269 84.28 47.05 5.70
CA LEU A 269 84.03 48.24 4.89
C LEU A 269 83.81 49.48 5.78
N GLN A 270 83.01 49.38 6.85
CA GLN A 270 82.80 50.46 7.82
C GLN A 270 84.11 50.91 8.46
N ASN A 271 84.95 49.95 8.89
CA ASN A 271 86.29 50.25 9.40
C ASN A 271 87.14 50.99 8.38
N THR A 272 87.04 50.61 7.10
CA THR A 272 87.75 51.28 6.00
C THR A 272 87.23 52.69 5.78
N VAL A 273 85.91 52.90 5.77
CA VAL A 273 85.26 54.22 5.66
C VAL A 273 85.63 55.12 6.84
N GLN A 274 85.65 54.60 8.07
CA GLN A 274 86.03 55.37 9.25
C GLN A 274 87.50 55.84 9.18
N LYS A 275 88.41 54.96 8.73
CA LYS A 275 89.81 55.32 8.45
C LYS A 275 89.90 56.39 7.36
N LEU A 276 89.08 56.31 6.32
CA LEU A 276 88.99 57.31 5.26
C LEU A 276 88.49 58.66 5.76
N ASN A 277 87.43 58.69 6.56
CA ASN A 277 86.90 59.92 7.16
C ASN A 277 87.93 60.58 8.08
N THR A 278 88.62 59.80 8.91
CA THR A 278 89.70 60.31 9.77
C THR A 278 90.80 60.97 8.91
N ARG A 279 91.18 60.32 7.80
CA ARG A 279 92.15 60.89 6.86
C ARG A 279 91.63 62.15 6.17
N TYR A 280 90.34 62.24 5.87
CA TYR A 280 89.72 63.45 5.33
C TYR A 280 89.74 64.60 6.34
N ASP A 281 89.40 64.36 7.61
CA ASP A 281 89.47 65.37 8.67
C ASP A 281 90.91 65.85 8.89
N GLU A 282 91.87 64.93 8.85
CA GLU A 282 93.31 65.27 8.93
C GLU A 282 93.76 66.07 7.71
N LEU A 283 93.30 65.70 6.51
CA LEU A 283 93.60 66.43 5.29
C LEU A 283 93.01 67.84 5.33
N ASP A 284 91.76 67.99 5.76
CA ASP A 284 91.08 69.27 5.90
C ASP A 284 91.79 70.19 6.91
N LYS A 285 92.20 69.65 8.06
CA LYS A 285 93.06 70.37 9.03
C LYS A 285 94.38 70.80 8.43
N ARG A 286 95.03 69.96 7.63
CA ARG A 286 96.31 70.29 6.98
C ARG A 286 96.13 71.36 5.90
N ILE A 287 95.04 71.32 5.14
CA ILE A 287 94.71 72.32 4.13
C ILE A 287 94.42 73.66 4.81
N ASN A 288 93.57 73.69 5.83
CA ASN A 288 93.26 74.92 6.57
C ASN A 288 94.52 75.51 7.21
N LYS A 289 95.36 74.67 7.84
CA LYS A 289 96.64 75.14 8.38
C LYS A 289 97.57 75.68 7.28
N LEU A 290 97.62 75.03 6.12
CA LEU A 290 98.44 75.51 5.00
C LEU A 290 97.92 76.85 4.46
N ILE A 291 96.60 77.04 4.40
CA ILE A 291 95.97 78.31 4.05
C ILE A 291 96.35 79.38 5.08
N ASP A 292 96.19 79.10 6.38
CA ASP A 292 96.55 80.03 7.47
C ASP A 292 98.04 80.41 7.42
N ASP A 293 98.92 79.43 7.20
CA ASP A 293 100.37 79.64 7.11
C ASP A 293 100.73 80.49 5.87
N TYR A 294 100.07 80.26 4.72
CA TYR A 294 100.28 81.08 3.53
C TYR A 294 99.68 82.48 3.66
N ASP A 295 98.51 82.64 4.27
CA ASP A 295 97.93 83.96 4.55
C ASP A 295 98.85 84.75 5.49
N ALA A 296 99.43 84.12 6.51
CA ALA A 296 100.41 84.73 7.40
C ALA A 296 101.73 85.09 6.68
N GLN A 297 102.20 84.24 5.76
CA GLN A 297 103.36 84.55 4.93
C GLN A 297 103.08 85.67 3.95
N ILE A 298 101.90 85.70 3.34
CA ILE A 298 101.45 86.78 2.45
C ILE A 298 101.37 88.08 3.26
N GLU A 299 100.78 88.08 4.46
CA GLU A 299 100.78 89.25 5.37
C GLU A 299 102.20 89.71 5.70
N LYS A 300 103.12 88.81 6.07
CA LYS A 300 104.52 89.17 6.34
C LYS A 300 105.25 89.69 5.10
N ILE A 301 105.01 89.11 3.94
CA ILE A 301 105.54 89.60 2.66
C ILE A 301 104.93 90.97 2.34
N TRP A 302 103.66 91.18 2.66
CA TRP A 302 102.97 92.45 2.48
C TRP A 302 103.54 93.51 3.44
N GLU A 303 103.77 93.19 4.71
CA GLU A 303 104.47 94.05 5.67
C GLU A 303 105.93 94.33 5.24
N ALA A 304 106.66 93.33 4.73
CA ALA A 304 108.03 93.46 4.27
C ALA A 304 108.16 94.25 2.95
N ILE A 305 107.21 94.09 2.03
CA ILE A 305 107.11 94.87 0.79
C ILE A 305 106.75 96.33 1.11
N ASN A 306 105.83 96.58 2.06
CA ASN A 306 105.49 97.95 2.48
C ASN A 306 106.64 98.65 3.23
N ASN A 307 107.50 97.91 3.93
CA ASN A 307 108.55 98.50 4.77
C ASN A 307 109.96 98.52 4.16
N GLY A 308 110.14 98.01 2.93
CA GLY A 308 111.27 98.36 2.06
C GLY A 308 112.68 97.92 2.49
N GLY A 309 113.26 96.99 1.71
CA GLY A 309 114.66 97.12 1.26
C GLY A 309 115.76 96.42 2.05
N GLY A 310 116.15 95.24 1.57
CA GLY A 310 117.55 94.96 1.25
C GLY A 310 118.43 94.28 2.32
N THR A 311 119.01 93.16 1.85
CA THR A 311 120.27 92.51 2.27
C THR A 311 120.17 91.35 3.27
N THR A 312 120.47 90.15 2.75
CA THR A 312 121.05 88.96 3.44
C THR A 312 120.47 88.65 4.82
N ASP A 313 119.20 88.24 4.84
CA ASP A 313 118.52 87.82 6.05
C ASP A 313 118.71 86.31 6.30
N PRO A 314 119.23 85.87 7.47
CA PRO A 314 119.24 84.46 7.87
C PRO A 314 117.85 83.82 7.90
N GLU A 315 116.77 84.60 7.98
CA GLU A 315 115.39 84.11 7.78
C GLU A 315 115.17 83.58 6.35
N LEU A 316 115.74 84.22 5.33
CA LEU A 316 115.61 83.76 3.94
C LEU A 316 116.35 82.43 3.74
N SER A 317 117.49 82.26 4.40
CA SER A 317 118.25 80.99 4.35
C SER A 317 117.53 79.87 5.12
N LYS A 318 116.88 80.19 6.24
CA LYS A 318 115.98 79.26 6.95
C LYS A 318 114.76 78.91 6.13
N LEU A 319 114.16 79.88 5.44
CA LEU A 319 113.01 79.64 4.57
C LEU A 319 113.39 78.74 3.40
N VAL A 320 114.60 78.91 2.83
CA VAL A 320 115.13 78.01 1.80
C VAL A 320 115.37 76.61 2.36
N GLU A 321 115.96 76.46 3.56
CA GLU A 321 116.09 75.13 4.21
C GLU A 321 114.73 74.50 4.54
N GLN A 322 113.76 75.29 5.00
CA GLN A 322 112.41 74.84 5.29
C GLN A 322 111.69 74.40 4.01
N LEU A 323 111.78 75.18 2.93
CA LEU A 323 111.25 74.82 1.62
C LEU A 323 111.95 73.58 1.04
N GLN A 324 113.25 73.40 1.28
CA GLN A 324 113.96 72.19 0.87
C GLN A 324 113.46 70.96 1.64
N ASN A 325 113.20 71.11 2.95
CA ASN A 325 112.63 70.04 3.78
C ASN A 325 111.19 69.74 3.38
N ASP A 326 110.37 70.76 3.15
CA ASP A 326 108.99 70.62 2.69
C ASP A 326 108.93 69.99 1.30
N LEU A 327 109.89 70.30 0.42
CA LEU A 327 110.02 69.67 -0.91
C LEU A 327 110.40 68.19 -0.78
N ASN A 328 111.30 67.84 0.14
CA ASN A 328 111.64 66.46 0.44
C ASN A 328 110.44 65.70 1.04
N ASP A 329 109.66 66.35 1.90
CA ASP A 329 108.45 65.80 2.51
C ASP A 329 107.33 65.63 1.48
N LEU A 330 107.21 66.57 0.54
CA LEU A 330 106.31 66.45 -0.61
C LEU A 330 106.76 65.34 -1.54
N GLN A 331 108.06 65.19 -1.81
CA GLN A 331 108.58 64.06 -2.57
C GLN A 331 108.27 62.72 -1.88
N ALA A 332 108.37 62.65 -0.55
CA ALA A 332 107.98 61.47 0.21
C ALA A 332 106.47 61.18 0.12
N LYS A 333 105.62 62.20 0.23
CA LYS A 333 104.16 62.04 0.08
C LYS A 333 103.75 61.69 -1.34
N VAL A 334 104.41 62.26 -2.34
CA VAL A 334 104.20 61.90 -3.76
C VAL A 334 104.62 60.45 -3.98
N ALA A 335 105.73 60.00 -3.41
CA ALA A 335 106.13 58.60 -3.46
C ALA A 335 105.10 57.67 -2.78
N GLU A 336 104.53 58.09 -1.64
CA GLU A 336 103.47 57.35 -0.95
C GLU A 336 102.15 57.32 -1.75
N LEU A 337 101.79 58.44 -2.39
CA LEU A 337 100.62 58.51 -3.27
C LEU A 337 100.80 57.64 -4.51
N ASN A 338 102.00 57.62 -5.08
CA ASN A 338 102.35 56.76 -6.20
C ASN A 338 102.27 55.28 -5.80
N ALA A 339 102.71 54.93 -4.59
CA ALA A 339 102.54 53.58 -4.04
C ALA A 339 101.06 53.19 -3.88
N LYS A 340 100.20 54.14 -3.47
CA LYS A 340 98.74 53.92 -3.37
C LYS A 340 98.08 53.80 -4.75
N TYR A 341 98.51 54.59 -5.74
CA TYR A 341 98.06 54.47 -7.11
C TYR A 341 98.41 53.10 -7.70
N LEU A 342 99.65 52.64 -7.51
CA LEU A 342 100.09 51.30 -7.92
C LEU A 342 99.29 50.18 -7.21
N SER A 343 98.88 50.38 -5.96
CA SER A 343 98.02 49.43 -5.25
C SER A 343 96.59 49.37 -5.82
N ILE A 344 96.03 50.49 -6.26
CA ILE A 344 94.72 50.53 -6.93
C ILE A 344 94.82 49.90 -8.33
N GLU A 345 95.88 50.20 -9.06
CA GLU A 345 96.17 49.59 -10.37
C GLU A 345 96.31 48.06 -10.24
N SER A 346 96.93 47.58 -9.15
CA SER A 346 96.99 46.15 -8.82
C SER A 346 95.62 45.53 -8.52
N LEU A 347 94.70 46.23 -7.86
CA LEU A 347 93.34 45.75 -7.61
C LEU A 347 92.52 45.66 -8.91
N TYR A 348 92.66 46.65 -9.80
CA TYR A 348 92.06 46.60 -11.13
C TYR A 348 92.60 45.42 -11.95
N GLY A 349 93.92 45.17 -11.90
CA GLY A 349 94.51 43.99 -12.53
C GLY A 349 93.96 42.67 -11.98
N LYS A 350 93.77 42.55 -10.66
CA LYS A 350 93.15 41.35 -10.06
C LYS A 350 91.69 41.18 -10.45
N LEU A 351 90.95 42.26 -10.62
CA LEU A 351 89.56 42.21 -11.08
C LEU A 351 89.49 41.74 -12.54
N ASP A 352 90.39 42.25 -13.38
CA ASP A 352 90.52 41.84 -14.78
C ASP A 352 90.90 40.35 -14.91
N GLU A 353 91.84 39.87 -14.07
CA GLU A 353 92.17 38.44 -13.97
C GLU A 353 90.97 37.59 -13.53
N ARG A 354 90.17 38.04 -12.55
CA ARG A 354 88.97 37.31 -12.10
C ARG A 354 87.91 37.24 -13.18
N MET A 355 87.70 38.30 -13.95
CA MET A 355 86.77 38.27 -15.09
C MET A 355 87.28 37.35 -16.20
N GLY A 356 88.57 37.40 -16.52
CA GLY A 356 89.18 36.47 -17.48
C GLY A 356 89.04 35.00 -17.05
N ASN A 357 89.16 34.71 -15.75
CA ASN A 357 88.93 33.36 -15.23
C ASN A 357 87.48 32.89 -15.39
N VAL A 358 86.49 33.76 -15.14
CA VAL A 358 85.07 33.44 -15.34
C VAL A 358 84.76 33.20 -16.82
N GLU A 359 85.29 34.03 -17.70
CA GLU A 359 85.17 33.85 -19.15
C GLU A 359 85.82 32.55 -19.62
N GLY A 360 86.98 32.19 -19.04
CA GLY A 360 87.65 30.91 -19.25
C GLY A 360 86.82 29.71 -18.81
N ILE A 361 86.19 29.76 -17.64
CA ILE A 361 85.31 28.69 -17.12
C ILE A 361 84.10 28.50 -18.03
N VAL A 362 83.46 29.60 -18.45
CA VAL A 362 82.33 29.52 -19.38
C VAL A 362 82.76 28.88 -20.69
N LYS A 363 83.90 29.29 -21.24
CA LYS A 363 84.45 28.72 -22.48
C LYS A 363 84.79 27.23 -22.34
N ASP A 364 85.36 26.80 -21.20
CA ASP A 364 85.63 25.39 -20.91
C ASP A 364 84.33 24.58 -20.83
N HIS A 365 83.32 25.08 -20.14
CA HIS A 365 82.01 24.43 -20.04
C HIS A 365 81.32 24.32 -21.40
N THR A 366 81.35 25.37 -22.22
CA THR A 366 80.84 25.31 -23.60
C THR A 366 81.59 24.26 -24.41
N ALA A 367 82.92 24.19 -24.31
CA ALA A 367 83.71 23.18 -25.02
C ALA A 367 83.40 21.75 -24.55
N ARG A 368 83.21 21.54 -23.25
CA ARG A 368 82.82 20.23 -22.68
C ARG A 368 81.44 19.81 -23.14
N ILE A 369 80.48 20.73 -23.21
CA ILE A 369 79.13 20.46 -23.74
C ILE A 369 79.22 20.02 -25.21
N SER A 370 79.94 20.77 -26.05
CA SER A 370 80.14 20.40 -27.46
C SER A 370 80.90 19.08 -27.64
N ALA A 371 81.80 18.73 -26.73
CA ALA A 371 82.47 17.43 -26.74
C ALA A 371 81.52 16.29 -26.39
N LEU A 372 80.63 16.49 -25.42
CA LEU A 372 79.60 15.53 -25.04
C LEU A 372 78.58 15.33 -26.17
N GLU A 373 78.17 16.40 -26.87
CA GLU A 373 77.33 16.32 -28.06
C GLU A 373 77.96 15.42 -29.14
N LYS A 374 79.24 15.63 -29.45
CA LYS A 374 79.95 14.78 -30.42
C LYS A 374 80.07 13.33 -29.98
N GLN A 375 80.26 13.07 -28.68
CA GLN A 375 80.27 11.71 -28.15
C GLN A 375 78.88 11.06 -28.26
N LEU A 376 77.82 11.83 -28.04
CA LEU A 376 76.44 11.37 -28.18
C LEU A 376 76.12 11.04 -29.65
N ASP A 377 76.56 11.87 -30.59
CA ASP A 377 76.44 11.61 -32.03
C ASP A 377 77.17 10.32 -32.43
N ALA A 378 78.42 10.16 -31.97
CA ALA A 378 79.21 8.95 -32.23
C ALA A 378 78.56 7.70 -31.62
N LEU A 379 77.95 7.83 -30.45
CA LEU A 379 77.19 6.75 -29.82
C LEU A 379 75.94 6.42 -30.65
N GLY A 380 75.22 7.42 -31.16
CA GLY A 380 74.07 7.25 -32.06
C GLY A 380 74.42 6.50 -33.34
N VAL A 381 75.56 6.81 -33.96
CA VAL A 381 76.08 6.05 -35.11
C VAL A 381 76.36 4.59 -34.73
N ARG A 382 77.00 4.35 -33.58
CA ARG A 382 77.32 3.00 -33.11
C ARG A 382 76.07 2.17 -32.76
N VAL A 383 75.04 2.81 -32.21
CA VAL A 383 73.72 2.19 -31.98
C VAL A 383 73.09 1.79 -33.31
N THR A 384 73.15 2.66 -34.31
CA THR A 384 72.63 2.38 -35.67
C THR A 384 73.35 1.19 -36.32
N ASP A 385 74.67 1.08 -36.16
CA ASP A 385 75.43 -0.07 -36.67
C ASP A 385 75.09 -1.37 -35.93
N LEU A 386 74.90 -1.31 -34.61
CA LEU A 386 74.46 -2.46 -33.81
C LEU A 386 73.06 -2.92 -34.19
N GLU A 387 72.13 -2.01 -34.45
CA GLU A 387 70.79 -2.33 -34.97
C GLU A 387 70.87 -3.12 -36.28
N LYS A 388 71.75 -2.69 -37.18
CA LYS A 388 71.96 -3.38 -38.46
C LYS A 388 72.50 -4.79 -38.25
N GLN A 389 73.46 -4.97 -37.34
CA GLN A 389 73.99 -6.29 -37.00
C GLN A 389 72.94 -7.19 -36.34
N ILE A 390 72.10 -6.64 -35.45
CA ILE A 390 71.02 -7.37 -34.79
C ILE A 390 69.98 -7.83 -35.81
N LYS A 391 69.55 -6.96 -36.74
CA LYS A 391 68.62 -7.35 -37.82
C LYS A 391 69.20 -8.44 -38.73
N GLN A 392 70.49 -8.37 -39.03
CA GLN A 392 71.16 -9.44 -39.78
C GLN A 392 71.18 -10.75 -38.99
N MET A 393 71.43 -10.67 -37.68
CA MET A 393 71.46 -11.85 -36.81
C MET A 393 70.06 -12.46 -36.63
N GLU A 394 69.02 -11.65 -36.48
CA GLU A 394 67.61 -12.07 -36.49
C GLU A 394 67.26 -12.82 -37.78
N GLN A 395 67.67 -12.28 -38.92
CA GLN A 395 67.45 -12.94 -40.21
C GLN A 395 68.18 -14.29 -40.29
N ILE A 396 69.45 -14.35 -39.87
CA ILE A 396 70.23 -15.61 -39.83
C ILE A 396 69.57 -16.65 -38.92
N TYR A 397 69.07 -16.24 -37.73
CA TYR A 397 68.40 -17.15 -36.81
C TYR A 397 67.07 -17.67 -37.37
N ASN A 398 66.26 -16.78 -37.95
CA ASN A 398 65.00 -17.18 -38.58
C ASN A 398 65.22 -18.16 -39.74
N ASP A 399 66.23 -17.92 -40.59
CA ASP A 399 66.58 -18.82 -41.69
C ASP A 399 67.03 -20.20 -41.16
N ALA A 400 67.83 -20.24 -40.08
CA ALA A 400 68.27 -21.49 -39.46
C ALA A 400 67.15 -22.26 -38.77
N ILE A 401 66.23 -21.55 -38.09
CA ILE A 401 65.02 -22.14 -37.48
C ILE A 401 64.17 -22.79 -38.58
N ALA A 402 63.93 -22.08 -39.69
CA ALA A 402 63.16 -22.60 -40.82
C ALA A 402 63.81 -23.86 -41.46
N ASP A 403 65.14 -23.91 -41.59
CA ASP A 403 65.85 -25.12 -42.03
C ASP A 403 65.64 -26.30 -41.07
N ILE A 404 65.75 -26.05 -39.76
CA ILE A 404 65.54 -27.07 -38.72
C ILE A 404 64.10 -27.58 -38.75
N GLU A 405 63.11 -26.71 -38.87
CA GLU A 405 61.70 -27.09 -39.01
C GLU A 405 61.47 -28.00 -40.22
N ASN A 406 62.04 -27.64 -41.38
CA ASN A 406 61.95 -28.45 -42.59
C ASN A 406 62.59 -29.83 -42.43
N ARG A 407 63.75 -29.91 -41.76
CA ARG A 407 64.42 -31.18 -41.45
C ARG A 407 63.63 -32.03 -40.45
N LEU A 408 63.04 -31.41 -39.42
CA LEU A 408 62.18 -32.10 -38.44
C LEU A 408 60.92 -32.65 -39.10
N ASN A 409 60.25 -31.86 -39.95
CA ASN A 409 59.08 -32.31 -40.72
C ASN A 409 59.42 -33.48 -41.67
N SER A 410 60.64 -33.50 -42.22
CA SER A 410 61.13 -34.62 -43.02
C SER A 410 61.39 -35.88 -42.19
N LEU A 411 61.88 -35.73 -40.95
CA LEU A 411 62.11 -36.83 -40.01
C LEU A 411 60.81 -37.43 -39.44
N GLU A 412 59.74 -36.64 -39.34
CA GLU A 412 58.40 -37.09 -38.92
C GLU A 412 57.81 -38.15 -39.88
N ASN A 413 58.30 -38.19 -41.13
CA ASN A 413 57.97 -39.21 -42.13
C ASN A 413 58.91 -40.45 -42.09
N GLY A 414 59.95 -40.44 -41.24
CA GLY A 414 60.84 -41.57 -40.96
C GLY A 414 60.64 -42.10 -39.54
N SER A 415 61.16 -43.29 -39.21
CA SER A 415 60.90 -44.02 -37.94
C SER A 415 61.48 -43.38 -36.66
N VAL A 416 61.11 -42.15 -36.33
CA VAL A 416 61.40 -41.46 -35.05
C VAL A 416 60.11 -41.33 -34.23
N PRO A 417 60.13 -41.49 -32.89
CA PRO A 417 58.93 -41.39 -32.05
C PRO A 417 58.26 -40.00 -32.10
N PRO A 418 56.94 -39.89 -32.31
CA PRO A 418 56.24 -38.60 -32.45
C PRO A 418 56.31 -37.66 -31.25
N ALA A 419 56.45 -38.22 -30.04
CA ALA A 419 56.46 -37.44 -28.79
C ALA A 419 57.73 -36.58 -28.63
N ASP A 420 58.90 -37.12 -28.97
CA ASP A 420 60.17 -36.39 -28.90
C ASP A 420 60.21 -35.25 -29.93
N LEU A 421 59.58 -35.45 -31.09
CA LEU A 421 59.51 -34.45 -32.15
C LEU A 421 58.62 -33.26 -31.76
N SER A 422 57.51 -33.52 -31.06
CA SER A 422 56.60 -32.49 -30.58
C SER A 422 57.24 -31.60 -29.51
N GLN A 423 58.03 -32.18 -28.60
CA GLN A 423 58.79 -31.40 -27.61
C GLN A 423 59.85 -30.51 -28.27
N ILE A 424 60.58 -31.00 -29.27
CA ILE A 424 61.58 -30.19 -29.99
C ILE A 424 60.92 -29.03 -30.73
N LYS A 425 59.77 -29.25 -31.38
CA LYS A 425 58.98 -28.18 -32.03
C LYS A 425 58.49 -27.15 -31.01
N GLN A 426 58.06 -27.57 -29.82
CA GLN A 426 57.66 -26.65 -28.77
C GLN A 426 58.83 -25.78 -28.30
N MET A 427 59.99 -26.37 -28.02
CA MET A 427 61.18 -25.60 -27.62
C MET A 427 61.64 -24.61 -28.69
N LEU A 428 61.47 -24.96 -29.98
CA LEU A 428 61.80 -24.07 -31.09
C LEU A 428 60.86 -22.86 -31.18
N ASN A 429 59.55 -23.08 -30.98
CA ASN A 429 58.56 -22.00 -30.90
C ASN A 429 58.81 -21.07 -29.70
N GLU A 430 59.16 -21.64 -28.54
CA GLU A 430 59.51 -20.86 -27.35
C GLU A 430 60.77 -20.01 -27.59
N LEU A 431 61.78 -20.56 -28.28
CA LEU A 431 62.98 -19.81 -28.68
C LEU A 431 62.66 -18.67 -29.65
N GLN A 432 61.80 -18.91 -30.65
CA GLN A 432 61.39 -17.87 -31.60
C GLN A 432 60.61 -16.75 -30.92
N ALA A 433 59.71 -17.07 -29.99
CA ALA A 433 59.01 -16.08 -29.19
C ALA A 433 59.97 -15.24 -28.33
N TYR A 434 60.99 -15.88 -27.74
CA TYR A 434 62.00 -15.19 -26.95
C TYR A 434 62.86 -14.23 -27.79
N VAL A 435 63.27 -14.63 -29.00
CA VAL A 435 64.02 -13.77 -29.93
C VAL A 435 63.20 -12.55 -30.34
N ASN A 436 61.93 -12.75 -30.74
CA ASN A 436 61.05 -11.64 -31.16
C ASN A 436 60.81 -10.63 -30.04
N LYS A 437 60.67 -11.10 -28.80
CA LYS A 437 60.51 -10.22 -27.63
C LYS A 437 61.74 -9.32 -27.44
N ASN A 438 62.93 -9.92 -27.46
CA ASN A 438 64.17 -9.15 -27.26
C ASN A 438 64.41 -8.13 -28.39
N THR A 439 64.06 -8.43 -29.64
CA THR A 439 64.11 -7.46 -30.74
C THR A 439 63.24 -6.24 -30.45
N ASN A 440 62.01 -6.45 -29.96
CA ASN A 440 61.09 -5.37 -29.65
C ASN A 440 61.55 -4.51 -28.46
N ASP A 441 62.06 -5.14 -27.40
CA ASP A 441 62.60 -4.42 -26.24
C ASP A 441 63.76 -3.48 -26.64
N ILE A 442 64.62 -3.92 -27.57
CA ILE A 442 65.73 -3.10 -28.09
C ILE A 442 65.23 -1.92 -28.94
N LEU A 443 64.21 -2.13 -29.78
CA LEU A 443 63.62 -1.04 -30.57
C LEU A 443 62.95 0.02 -29.68
N GLN A 444 62.39 -0.39 -28.53
CA GLN A 444 61.79 0.53 -27.57
C GLN A 444 62.83 1.41 -26.88
N LEU A 445 63.99 0.86 -26.50
CA LEU A 445 65.09 1.62 -25.90
C LEU A 445 65.60 2.74 -26.84
N LYS A 446 65.58 2.54 -28.15
CA LYS A 446 65.88 3.59 -29.15
C LYS A 446 64.90 4.76 -29.06
N GLY A 447 63.60 4.45 -29.01
CA GLY A 447 62.56 5.47 -28.89
C GLY A 447 62.69 6.30 -27.62
N ASP A 448 63.14 5.70 -26.52
CA ASP A 448 63.39 6.41 -25.27
C ASP A 448 64.66 7.27 -25.33
N GLN A 449 65.70 6.83 -26.04
CA GLN A 449 66.91 7.62 -26.30
C GLN A 449 66.61 8.88 -27.15
N GLU A 450 65.75 8.77 -28.17
CA GLU A 450 65.32 9.91 -29.00
C GLU A 450 64.52 10.94 -28.18
N LYS A 451 63.66 10.49 -27.26
CA LYS A 451 62.94 11.38 -26.33
C LYS A 451 63.89 12.12 -25.39
N GLN A 452 64.91 11.44 -24.86
CA GLN A 452 65.90 12.08 -23.98
C GLN A 452 66.70 13.17 -24.70
N ALA A 453 67.09 12.94 -25.96
CA ALA A 453 67.77 13.95 -26.77
C ALA A 453 66.90 15.21 -26.98
N ALA A 454 65.60 15.04 -27.24
CA ALA A 454 64.66 16.14 -27.38
C ALA A 454 64.49 16.95 -26.08
N LEU A 455 64.43 16.27 -24.93
CA LEU A 455 64.37 16.92 -23.62
C LEU A 455 65.64 17.75 -23.33
N LEU A 456 66.81 17.25 -23.72
CA LEU A 456 68.09 17.98 -23.56
C LEU A 456 68.10 19.29 -24.36
N SER A 457 67.64 19.24 -25.61
CA SER A 457 67.54 20.44 -26.47
C SER A 457 66.52 21.45 -25.94
N ALA A 458 65.40 20.99 -25.40
CA ALA A 458 64.41 21.86 -24.76
C ALA A 458 64.96 22.56 -23.50
N LEU A 459 65.81 21.87 -22.72
CA LEU A 459 66.48 22.44 -21.55
C LEU A 459 67.46 23.55 -21.95
N GLU A 460 68.26 23.34 -23.00
CA GLU A 460 69.17 24.35 -23.55
C GLU A 460 68.42 25.62 -23.95
N SER A 461 67.30 25.47 -24.67
CA SER A 461 66.46 26.60 -25.08
C SER A 461 65.89 27.38 -23.89
N LYS A 462 65.42 26.68 -22.84
CA LYS A 462 64.97 27.31 -21.60
C LYS A 462 66.09 28.05 -20.88
N MET A 463 67.29 27.47 -20.83
CA MET A 463 68.44 28.09 -20.18
C MET A 463 68.85 29.38 -20.90
N ASN A 464 68.88 29.36 -22.24
CA ASN A 464 69.15 30.54 -23.06
C ASN A 464 68.10 31.65 -22.87
N ALA A 465 66.82 31.28 -22.79
CA ALA A 465 65.74 32.23 -22.49
C ALA A 465 65.87 32.83 -21.08
N GLY A 466 66.25 32.01 -20.09
CA GLY A 466 66.52 32.45 -18.71
C GLY A 466 67.66 33.46 -18.62
N PHE A 467 68.77 33.22 -19.32
CA PHE A 467 69.90 34.16 -19.40
C PHE A 467 69.49 35.51 -20.01
N LEU A 468 68.72 35.49 -21.10
CA LEU A 468 68.21 36.70 -21.74
C LEU A 468 67.26 37.49 -20.80
N ALA A 469 66.37 36.79 -20.09
CA ALA A 469 65.47 37.41 -19.13
C ALA A 469 66.22 38.05 -17.94
N LEU A 470 67.24 37.36 -17.41
CA LEU A 470 68.06 37.88 -16.32
C LEU A 470 68.83 39.16 -16.73
N ASN A 471 69.40 39.16 -17.94
CA ASN A 471 70.08 40.31 -18.51
C ASN A 471 69.14 41.51 -18.70
N ASN A 472 67.89 41.26 -19.13
CA ASN A 472 66.88 42.31 -19.27
C ASN A 472 66.42 42.86 -17.91
N ASN A 473 66.22 41.99 -16.91
CA ASN A 473 65.85 42.42 -15.56
C ASN A 473 66.96 43.26 -14.90
N TYR A 474 68.23 42.91 -15.11
CA TYR A 474 69.37 43.71 -14.65
C TYR A 474 69.34 45.15 -15.23
N ASN A 475 69.12 45.27 -16.54
CA ASN A 475 69.03 46.58 -17.20
C ASN A 475 67.83 47.41 -16.70
N ALA A 476 66.68 46.77 -16.47
CA ALA A 476 65.49 47.44 -15.93
C ALA A 476 65.67 47.91 -14.47
N LEU A 477 66.36 47.11 -13.64
CA LEU A 477 66.67 47.46 -12.26
C LEU A 477 67.63 48.65 -12.19
N SER A 478 68.67 48.65 -13.04
CA SER A 478 69.59 49.79 -13.17
C SER A 478 68.84 51.09 -13.47
N GLY A 479 67.91 51.08 -14.43
CA GLY A 479 67.11 52.26 -14.75
C GLY A 479 66.20 52.75 -13.60
N ARG A 480 65.63 51.83 -12.81
CA ARG A 480 64.80 52.19 -11.64
C ARG A 480 65.62 52.82 -10.52
N VAL A 481 66.87 52.39 -10.32
CA VAL A 481 67.78 52.99 -9.34
C VAL A 481 68.07 54.45 -9.70
N ASP A 482 68.32 54.72 -10.98
CA ASP A 482 68.54 56.09 -11.47
C ASP A 482 67.31 57.00 -11.27
N GLU A 483 66.09 56.48 -11.48
CA GLU A 483 64.85 57.21 -11.21
C GLU A 483 64.64 57.55 -9.73
N ILE A 484 65.01 56.64 -8.82
CA ILE A 484 64.90 56.87 -7.38
C ILE A 484 65.86 57.98 -6.94
N TYR A 485 67.09 57.98 -7.45
CA TYR A 485 68.06 59.05 -7.18
C TYR A 485 67.52 60.42 -7.59
N LYS A 486 66.88 60.50 -8.76
CA LYS A 486 66.31 61.75 -9.26
C LYS A 486 65.13 62.25 -8.42
N ARG A 487 64.24 61.34 -7.99
CA ARG A 487 63.13 61.69 -7.08
C ARG A 487 63.62 62.15 -5.70
N LEU A 488 64.73 61.60 -5.22
CA LEU A 488 65.33 62.03 -3.96
C LEU A 488 65.92 63.44 -4.07
N GLU A 489 66.58 63.77 -5.17
CA GLU A 489 67.05 65.13 -5.47
C GLU A 489 65.89 66.14 -5.55
N ASP A 490 64.80 65.79 -6.25
CA ASP A 490 63.61 66.65 -6.36
C ASP A 490 62.93 66.86 -5.00
N ALA A 491 62.79 65.80 -4.19
CA ALA A 491 62.18 65.89 -2.86
C ALA A 491 63.03 66.71 -1.86
N LEU A 492 64.36 66.66 -1.96
CA LEU A 492 65.27 67.49 -1.18
C LEU A 492 65.14 68.98 -1.55
N ALA A 493 64.80 69.30 -2.79
CA ALA A 493 64.62 70.68 -3.26
C ALA A 493 63.29 71.33 -2.79
N GLU A 494 62.26 70.54 -2.46
CA GLU A 494 60.94 71.06 -2.03
C GLU A 494 60.84 71.39 -0.52
N LEU A 495 61.79 70.96 0.31
CA LEU A 495 61.79 71.20 1.76
C LEU A 495 62.29 72.62 2.12
N SER A 496 61.39 73.60 2.13
CA SER A 496 61.71 75.02 2.40
C SER A 496 61.49 75.50 3.85
N ASP A 497 60.93 74.70 4.77
CA ASP A 497 60.71 75.17 6.16
C ASP A 497 60.83 74.06 7.24
N LEU A 498 62.09 73.64 7.50
CA LEU A 498 62.43 72.77 8.63
C LEU A 498 62.36 73.50 9.99
N GLY A 499 62.20 74.83 9.99
CA GLY A 499 62.25 75.67 11.19
C GLY A 499 60.99 75.55 12.06
N GLN A 500 59.82 75.55 11.41
CA GLN A 500 58.53 75.52 12.10
C GLN A 500 58.28 74.18 12.82
N LEU A 501 58.64 73.05 12.19
CA LEU A 501 58.46 71.72 12.77
C LEU A 501 59.32 71.52 14.04
N LYS A 502 60.52 72.12 14.08
CA LYS A 502 61.41 72.07 15.25
C LYS A 502 60.84 72.85 16.43
N ALA A 503 60.11 73.94 16.18
CA ALA A 503 59.46 74.74 17.22
C ALA A 503 58.27 74.01 17.88
N ASP A 504 57.48 73.28 17.09
CA ASP A 504 56.33 72.52 17.61
C ASP A 504 56.76 71.32 18.46
N VAL A 505 57.85 70.65 18.08
CA VAL A 505 58.43 69.55 18.88
C VAL A 505 58.93 70.04 20.24
N LEU A 506 59.61 71.19 20.29
CA LEU A 506 60.07 71.81 21.54
C LEU A 506 58.91 72.18 22.48
N LYS A 507 57.76 72.59 21.93
CA LYS A 507 56.56 72.90 22.71
C LYS A 507 55.94 71.65 23.34
N ASN A 508 55.80 70.57 22.57
CA ASN A 508 55.25 69.31 23.07
C ASN A 508 56.14 68.67 24.15
N GLN A 509 57.47 68.85 24.04
CA GLN A 509 58.41 68.35 25.05
C GLN A 509 58.25 69.05 26.41
N LYS A 510 57.92 70.35 26.40
CA LYS A 510 57.61 71.13 27.60
C LYS A 510 56.30 70.67 28.26
N ASP A 511 55.26 70.44 27.46
CA ASP A 511 53.95 70.03 27.98
C ASP A 511 54.00 68.64 28.65
N ILE A 512 54.85 67.73 28.14
CA ILE A 512 55.07 66.40 28.75
C ILE A 512 55.75 66.53 30.13
N LEU A 513 56.72 67.44 30.28
CA LEU A 513 57.45 67.64 31.53
C LEU A 513 56.53 68.21 32.64
N ASP A 514 55.63 69.12 32.28
CA ASP A 514 54.65 69.69 33.21
C ASP A 514 53.63 68.63 33.70
N LEU A 515 53.28 67.67 32.83
CA LEU A 515 52.41 66.53 33.19
C LEU A 515 53.09 65.54 34.13
N GLN A 516 54.38 65.24 33.91
CA GLN A 516 55.16 64.38 34.80
C GLN A 516 55.30 64.98 36.20
N THR A 517 55.51 66.29 36.30
CA THR A 517 55.59 66.99 37.59
C THR A 517 54.29 66.86 38.40
N LYS A 518 53.12 66.95 37.73
CA LYS A 518 51.81 66.75 38.39
C LYS A 518 51.58 65.31 38.84
N TYR A 519 52.10 64.33 38.10
CA TYR A 519 52.03 62.93 38.47
C TYR A 519 52.81 62.65 39.76
N ASP A 520 54.01 63.22 39.89
CA ASP A 520 54.86 63.06 41.07
C ASP A 520 54.24 63.72 42.33
N GLU A 521 53.59 64.88 42.19
CA GLU A 521 52.86 65.53 43.30
C GLU A 521 51.65 64.73 43.80
N LEU A 522 50.97 64.00 42.89
CA LEU A 522 49.86 63.11 43.23
C LEU A 522 50.36 61.84 43.92
N ASN A 523 51.46 61.28 43.43
CA ASN A 523 52.06 60.08 44.01
C ASN A 523 52.61 60.35 45.43
N GLY A 524 53.23 61.51 45.66
CA GLY A 524 53.73 61.92 46.99
C GLY A 524 52.64 62.21 48.04
N LYS A 525 51.37 62.38 47.64
CA LYS A 525 50.22 62.51 48.57
C LYS A 525 49.67 61.15 49.02
N MET A 526 50.03 60.06 48.36
CA MET A 526 49.60 58.70 48.72
C MET A 526 50.34 58.17 49.97
N ASP A 527 51.53 58.69 50.27
CA ASP A 527 52.41 58.33 51.40
C ASP A 527 51.97 58.86 52.79
N LYS A 528 50.76 59.44 52.90
CA LYS A 528 50.19 59.95 54.17
C LYS A 528 48.91 59.24 54.62
N PHE A 529 48.56 58.11 54.00
CA PHE A 529 47.48 57.26 54.48
C PHE A 529 47.99 56.25 55.53
N VAL A 530 47.29 56.22 56.66
CA VAL A 530 47.58 55.42 57.87
C VAL A 530 47.67 53.94 57.53
N THR A 531 48.65 53.24 58.09
CA THR A 531 48.92 51.82 57.77
C THR A 531 47.99 50.87 58.53
N ILE A 532 47.69 49.71 57.94
CA ILE A 532 46.85 48.64 58.53
C ILE A 532 47.30 48.25 59.94
N THR A 533 48.61 48.29 60.21
CA THR A 533 49.20 47.98 61.52
C THR A 533 48.83 48.99 62.62
N GLU A 534 48.54 50.25 62.28
CA GLU A 534 48.07 51.28 63.23
C GLU A 534 46.57 51.15 63.55
N VAL A 535 45.79 50.61 62.60
CA VAL A 535 44.36 50.27 62.79
C VAL A 535 44.21 48.99 63.62
N GLU A 536 45.08 48.00 63.42
CA GLU A 536 45.06 46.72 64.13
C GLU A 536 45.44 46.84 65.63
N ASN A 537 46.31 47.80 65.98
CA ASN A 537 46.66 48.08 67.39
C ASN A 537 45.54 48.81 68.16
N MET A 538 44.60 49.47 67.48
CA MET A 538 43.45 50.15 68.12
C MET A 538 42.25 49.22 68.36
N LEU A 539 42.22 48.03 67.73
CA LEU A 539 41.11 47.08 67.80
C LEU A 539 41.36 45.89 68.75
N ALA A 540 42.52 45.83 69.41
CA ALA A 540 42.94 44.71 70.25
C ALA A 540 42.20 44.60 71.61
N ASP A 541 41.40 45.59 72.01
CA ASP A 541 40.81 45.65 73.35
C ASP A 541 39.31 45.29 73.46
N TYR A 542 38.61 44.87 72.37
CA TYR A 542 37.14 44.82 72.47
C TYR A 542 36.33 43.59 72.04
N TYR A 543 36.80 42.58 71.29
CA TYR A 543 35.89 41.45 70.95
C TYR A 543 36.56 40.06 70.78
N ASN A 544 35.85 39.05 71.29
CA ASN A 544 36.25 37.64 71.38
C ASN A 544 36.18 36.93 70.01
N LYS A 545 37.34 36.68 69.40
CA LYS A 545 37.55 36.26 68.00
C LYS A 545 37.02 34.86 67.64
N GLU A 546 36.97 33.95 68.60
CA GLU A 546 36.65 32.52 68.35
C GLU A 546 35.17 32.24 68.01
N GLN A 547 34.24 33.10 68.46
CA GLN A 547 32.81 33.00 68.09
C GLN A 547 32.51 33.55 66.70
N ILE A 548 33.28 34.55 66.26
CA ILE A 548 33.10 35.21 64.97
C ILE A 548 33.68 34.36 63.84
N ASP A 549 34.83 33.72 64.06
CA ASP A 549 35.47 32.85 63.07
C ASP A 549 34.61 31.60 62.75
N ASN A 550 33.90 31.04 63.73
CA ASN A 550 32.94 29.94 63.53
C ASN A 550 31.68 30.36 62.74
N MET A 551 31.24 31.61 62.87
CA MET A 551 30.12 32.14 62.09
C MET A 551 30.53 32.46 60.64
N PHE A 552 31.75 32.96 60.43
CA PHE A 552 32.28 33.24 59.09
C PHE A 552 32.57 31.97 58.29
N ALA A 553 33.09 30.91 58.91
CA ALA A 553 33.31 29.62 58.24
C ALA A 553 32.02 29.01 57.66
N ALA A 554 30.89 29.15 58.36
CA ALA A 554 29.57 28.69 57.89
C ALA A 554 28.98 29.57 56.78
N VAL A 555 29.38 30.84 56.69
CA VAL A 555 28.95 31.80 55.66
C VAL A 555 29.79 31.64 54.38
N TYR A 556 31.11 31.44 54.49
CA TYR A 556 31.98 31.20 53.33
C TYR A 556 31.63 29.91 52.57
N ALA A 557 31.28 28.83 53.27
CA ALA A 557 30.82 27.59 52.64
C ALA A 557 29.47 27.72 51.89
N ARG A 558 28.67 28.75 52.20
CA ARG A 558 27.41 29.07 51.48
C ARG A 558 27.61 30.05 50.31
N LEU A 559 28.70 30.82 50.30
CA LEU A 559 29.03 31.82 49.27
C LEU A 559 29.80 31.23 48.09
N ASP A 560 30.60 30.17 48.27
CA ASP A 560 31.36 29.50 47.20
C ASP A 560 30.52 28.75 46.16
N ASN A 561 29.19 28.68 46.32
CA ASN A 561 28.25 28.01 45.40
C ASN A 561 27.19 28.94 44.80
N LEU A 562 27.37 30.27 44.89
CA LEU A 562 26.48 31.23 44.24
C LEU A 562 27.24 31.98 43.13
N PRO A 563 26.85 31.86 41.86
CA PRO A 563 27.45 32.65 40.79
C PRO A 563 27.26 34.14 41.09
N ASN A 564 28.32 34.92 40.93
CA ASN A 564 28.25 36.36 41.15
C ASN A 564 27.38 37.02 40.06
N LYS A 565 26.95 38.27 40.28
CA LYS A 565 26.03 38.96 39.38
C LYS A 565 26.54 39.03 37.93
N ASP A 566 27.84 39.21 37.73
CA ASP A 566 28.44 39.28 36.39
C ASP A 566 28.49 37.90 35.70
N GLU A 567 28.66 36.81 36.44
CA GLU A 567 28.57 35.43 35.93
C GLU A 567 27.13 35.04 35.61
N MET A 568 26.18 35.46 36.43
CA MET A 568 24.75 35.25 36.18
C MET A 568 24.27 36.08 34.99
N ASP A 569 24.73 37.33 34.86
CA ASP A 569 24.45 38.21 33.72
C ASP A 569 25.09 37.66 32.43
N LYS A 570 26.31 37.09 32.49
CA LYS A 570 26.92 36.39 31.34
C LYS A 570 26.16 35.13 30.93
N LEU A 571 25.76 34.29 31.88
CA LEU A 571 24.97 33.09 31.59
C LEU A 571 23.60 33.45 31.02
N ILE A 572 22.98 34.53 31.51
CA ILE A 572 21.75 35.08 30.94
C ILE A 572 22.00 35.64 29.54
N GLU A 573 23.12 36.31 29.29
CA GLU A 573 23.47 36.88 27.99
C GLU A 573 23.79 35.79 26.95
N GLU A 574 24.51 34.74 27.35
CA GLU A 574 24.77 33.54 26.55
C GLU A 574 23.47 32.78 26.27
N ALA A 575 22.64 32.51 27.27
CA ALA A 575 21.35 31.85 27.08
C ALA A 575 20.40 32.71 26.22
N THR A 576 20.42 34.03 26.37
CA THR A 576 19.61 34.95 25.55
C THR A 576 20.10 34.97 24.11
N LYS A 577 21.41 34.90 23.88
CA LYS A 577 22.00 34.80 22.55
C LYS A 577 21.65 33.46 21.90
N GLU A 578 21.79 32.36 22.63
CA GLU A 578 21.48 31.01 22.15
C GLU A 578 19.98 30.87 21.80
N ILE A 579 19.08 31.42 22.63
CA ILE A 579 17.65 31.49 22.32
C ILE A 579 17.36 32.37 21.10
N LYS A 580 18.05 33.51 20.95
CA LYS A 580 17.90 34.37 19.75
C LYS A 580 18.38 33.68 18.48
N ASP A 581 19.50 32.97 18.55
CA ASP A 581 20.07 32.22 17.44
C ASP A 581 19.15 31.06 17.04
N GLN A 582 18.58 30.33 18.02
CA GLN A 582 17.56 29.31 17.77
C GLN A 582 16.27 29.90 17.17
N LEU A 583 15.80 31.05 17.66
CA LEU A 583 14.64 31.75 17.09
C LEU A 583 14.89 32.19 15.64
N ALA A 584 16.10 32.65 15.32
CA ALA A 584 16.48 32.99 13.95
C ALA A 584 16.51 31.75 13.05
N LEU A 585 17.01 30.62 13.55
CA LEU A 585 17.02 29.35 12.83
C LEU A 585 15.59 28.86 12.54
N MET A 586 14.73 28.83 13.57
CA MET A 586 13.32 28.44 13.43
C MET A 586 12.57 29.37 12.47
N GLN A 587 12.85 30.67 12.51
CA GLN A 587 12.26 31.63 11.56
C GLN A 587 12.73 31.36 10.12
N GLY A 588 13.97 30.93 9.93
CA GLY A 588 14.50 30.45 8.65
C GLY A 588 13.75 29.21 8.14
N GLU A 589 13.58 28.19 8.99
CA GLU A 589 12.84 26.96 8.65
C GLU A 589 11.37 27.23 8.31
N ILE A 590 10.70 28.12 9.06
CA ILE A 590 9.32 28.55 8.78
C ILE A 590 9.23 29.24 7.41
N ASN A 591 10.20 30.08 7.07
CA ASN A 591 10.22 30.74 5.77
C ASN A 591 10.44 29.75 4.63
N GLU A 592 11.32 28.75 4.80
CA GLU A 592 11.49 27.66 3.83
C GLU A 592 10.22 26.82 3.66
N LEU A 593 9.57 26.45 4.77
CA LEU A 593 8.31 25.69 4.72
C LEU A 593 7.22 26.48 3.99
N LYS A 594 7.12 27.79 4.27
CA LYS A 594 6.15 28.66 3.59
C LYS A 594 6.42 28.73 2.09
N ASN A 595 7.68 28.86 1.68
CA ASN A 595 8.05 28.85 0.26
C ASN A 595 7.72 27.50 -0.39
N LYS A 596 8.00 26.37 0.28
CA LYS A 596 7.64 25.03 -0.20
C LYS A 596 6.13 24.88 -0.37
N CYS A 597 5.32 25.37 0.57
CA CYS A 597 3.86 25.38 0.45
C CYS A 597 3.40 26.19 -0.77
N THR A 598 3.93 27.40 -0.98
CA THR A 598 3.61 28.22 -2.16
C THR A 598 4.04 27.56 -3.48
N GLU A 599 5.19 26.88 -3.51
CA GLU A 599 5.61 26.11 -4.68
C GLU A 599 4.71 24.90 -4.98
N LEU A 600 4.23 24.21 -3.93
CA LEU A 600 3.28 23.12 -4.02
C LEU A 600 1.92 23.60 -4.55
N GLU A 601 1.39 24.71 -4.02
CA GLU A 601 0.18 25.35 -4.53
C GLU A 601 0.32 25.69 -6.02
N ALA A 602 1.43 26.29 -6.42
CA ALA A 602 1.70 26.61 -7.82
C ALA A 602 1.85 25.35 -8.70
N LYS A 603 2.36 24.24 -8.17
CA LYS A 603 2.43 22.95 -8.89
C LYS A 603 1.04 22.36 -9.10
N VAL A 604 0.19 22.39 -8.07
CA VAL A 604 -1.21 21.94 -8.16
C VAL A 604 -1.97 22.78 -9.19
N ASP A 605 -1.84 24.11 -9.17
CA ASP A 605 -2.52 24.97 -10.16
C ASP A 605 -2.02 24.73 -11.60
N ARG A 606 -0.72 24.42 -11.79
CA ARG A 606 -0.21 24.00 -13.10
C ARG A 606 -0.82 22.66 -13.55
N LEU A 607 -1.04 21.73 -12.64
CA LEU A 607 -1.70 20.45 -12.94
C LEU A 607 -3.14 20.67 -13.41
N PHE A 608 -3.92 21.48 -12.68
CA PHE A 608 -5.30 21.84 -13.05
C PHE A 608 -5.40 22.45 -14.47
N ASN A 609 -4.39 23.23 -14.86
CA ASN A 609 -4.31 23.86 -16.17
C ASN A 609 -3.89 22.89 -17.29
N ARG A 610 -3.17 21.81 -16.97
CA ARG A 610 -2.79 20.78 -17.96
C ARG A 610 -3.96 19.88 -18.35
N ILE A 611 -4.95 19.69 -17.46
CA ILE A 611 -6.15 18.90 -17.75
C ILE A 611 -6.98 19.62 -18.81
N GLN A 612 -7.06 19.01 -20.00
CA GLN A 612 -7.82 19.54 -21.13
C GLN A 612 -9.28 19.05 -21.11
N SER A 613 -9.49 17.78 -20.75
CA SER A 613 -10.84 17.20 -20.64
C SER A 613 -10.89 16.08 -19.61
N MET A 614 -12.05 15.94 -18.97
CA MET A 614 -12.44 14.81 -18.12
C MET A 614 -13.81 14.31 -18.57
N VAL A 615 -13.93 13.01 -18.86
CA VAL A 615 -15.16 12.43 -19.41
C VAL A 615 -15.47 11.11 -18.72
N ILE A 616 -16.70 10.95 -18.23
CA ILE A 616 -17.18 9.66 -17.69
C ILE A 616 -17.28 8.63 -18.82
N ILE A 617 -16.75 7.45 -18.58
CA ILE A 617 -16.98 6.25 -19.41
C ILE A 617 -18.15 5.48 -18.79
N PRO A 618 -19.35 5.48 -19.41
CA PRO A 618 -20.51 4.79 -18.88
C PRO A 618 -20.29 3.27 -18.85
N GLN A 619 -20.77 2.61 -17.81
CA GLN A 619 -20.80 1.15 -17.72
C GLN A 619 -21.87 0.54 -18.63
N TYR A 620 -23.00 1.24 -18.81
CA TYR A 620 -24.10 0.79 -19.67
C TYR A 620 -24.25 1.70 -20.88
N SER A 621 -23.75 1.22 -22.03
CA SER A 621 -23.70 1.98 -23.29
C SER A 621 -25.07 2.31 -23.89
N SER A 622 -26.13 1.58 -23.53
CA SER A 622 -27.48 1.80 -24.08
C SER A 622 -28.12 3.12 -23.63
N ASN A 623 -27.83 3.56 -22.39
CA ASN A 623 -28.43 4.76 -21.79
C ASN A 623 -27.37 5.76 -21.26
N GLU A 624 -26.08 5.50 -21.50
CA GLU A 624 -24.96 6.25 -20.93
C GLU A 624 -25.02 6.38 -19.40
N GLU A 625 -25.35 5.28 -18.72
CA GLU A 625 -25.53 5.24 -17.27
C GLU A 625 -24.29 4.68 -16.53
N VAL A 626 -24.09 5.18 -15.32
CA VAL A 626 -23.11 4.67 -14.35
C VAL A 626 -23.77 3.82 -13.28
N GLU A 627 -23.00 2.90 -12.72
CA GLU A 627 -23.53 1.86 -11.85
C GLU A 627 -23.54 2.26 -10.37
N LEU A 628 -24.67 2.03 -9.69
CA LEU A 628 -24.83 2.17 -8.24
C LEU A 628 -25.23 0.82 -7.63
N ARG A 629 -24.33 0.20 -6.88
CA ARG A 629 -24.55 -1.12 -6.24
C ARG A 629 -25.05 -0.95 -4.80
N SER A 630 -25.92 -1.85 -4.35
CA SER A 630 -26.28 -1.93 -2.93
C SER A 630 -25.09 -2.44 -2.11
N ARG A 631 -24.81 -1.79 -0.97
CA ARG A 631 -24.05 -2.34 0.16
C ARG A 631 -25.02 -2.75 1.28
N GLU A 632 -24.53 -2.89 2.50
CA GLU A 632 -25.33 -3.15 3.70
C GLU A 632 -26.09 -1.89 4.16
N SER A 633 -27.34 -2.04 4.64
CA SER A 633 -28.11 -1.00 5.34
C SER A 633 -28.22 0.37 4.62
N ASN A 634 -29.13 0.49 3.64
CA ASN A 634 -29.44 1.73 2.89
C ASN A 634 -28.23 2.48 2.28
N THR A 635 -27.06 1.84 2.26
CA THR A 635 -25.80 2.39 1.75
C THR A 635 -25.56 1.83 0.36
N TYR A 636 -25.08 2.69 -0.54
CA TYR A 636 -24.86 2.36 -1.93
C TYR A 636 -23.47 2.80 -2.36
N GLU A 637 -22.85 2.02 -3.25
CA GLU A 637 -21.53 2.27 -3.82
C GLU A 637 -21.65 2.66 -5.29
N LEU A 638 -21.08 3.80 -5.65
CA LEU A 638 -20.97 4.32 -7.00
C LEU A 638 -19.52 4.11 -7.48
N ASN A 639 -19.37 3.42 -8.60
CA ASN A 639 -18.07 3.32 -9.29
C ASN A 639 -18.16 4.07 -10.62
N VAL A 640 -17.36 5.13 -10.78
CA VAL A 640 -17.35 5.94 -12.00
C VAL A 640 -15.99 5.86 -12.67
N ASN A 641 -15.93 5.31 -13.88
CA ASN A 641 -14.71 5.35 -14.69
C ASN A 641 -14.65 6.70 -15.42
N VAL A 642 -13.49 7.36 -15.37
CA VAL A 642 -13.28 8.67 -15.99
C VAL A 642 -12.02 8.61 -16.84
N LYS A 643 -12.12 9.09 -18.08
CA LYS A 643 -10.98 9.34 -18.96
C LYS A 643 -10.52 10.78 -18.83
N ILE A 644 -9.22 10.98 -18.62
CA ILE A 644 -8.57 12.29 -18.55
C ILE A 644 -7.63 12.47 -19.75
N ASN A 645 -7.59 13.68 -20.29
CA ASN A 645 -6.68 14.04 -21.38
C ASN A 645 -5.90 15.31 -21.00
N PRO A 646 -4.56 15.33 -21.16
CA PRO A 646 -3.70 14.25 -21.63
C PRO A 646 -3.52 13.10 -20.62
N ALA A 647 -3.23 11.88 -21.10
CA ALA A 647 -3.14 10.69 -20.24
C ALA A 647 -1.95 10.72 -19.27
N ASP A 648 -0.89 11.48 -19.58
CA ASP A 648 0.31 11.61 -18.76
C ASP A 648 0.06 12.30 -17.40
N VAL A 649 -1.01 13.10 -17.28
CA VAL A 649 -1.38 13.75 -16.01
C VAL A 649 -2.05 12.80 -15.02
N LEU A 650 -2.45 11.60 -15.45
CA LEU A 650 -3.28 10.67 -14.68
C LEU A 650 -2.70 10.39 -13.28
N ASN A 651 -1.43 9.99 -13.20
CA ASN A 651 -0.79 9.61 -11.93
C ASN A 651 -0.69 10.80 -10.96
N GLU A 652 -0.38 11.99 -11.47
CA GLU A 652 -0.30 13.22 -10.68
C GLU A 652 -1.69 13.61 -10.14
N VAL A 653 -2.74 13.42 -10.94
CA VAL A 653 -4.13 13.73 -10.58
C VAL A 653 -4.69 12.72 -9.58
N THR A 654 -4.50 11.42 -9.78
CA THR A 654 -5.03 10.38 -8.86
C THR A 654 -4.35 10.40 -7.49
N ALA A 655 -3.15 10.97 -7.37
CA ALA A 655 -2.48 11.19 -6.08
C ALA A 655 -3.15 12.30 -5.24
N LEU A 656 -4.03 13.10 -5.84
CA LEU A 656 -4.76 14.21 -5.22
C LEU A 656 -6.22 13.82 -4.90
N GLU A 657 -6.41 12.65 -4.30
CA GLU A 657 -7.71 12.07 -3.96
C GLU A 657 -8.65 13.05 -3.24
N GLY A 658 -8.15 13.83 -2.28
CA GLY A 658 -8.94 14.80 -1.50
C GLY A 658 -9.51 15.98 -2.30
N TYR A 659 -9.20 16.11 -3.59
CA TYR A 659 -9.75 17.14 -4.48
C TYR A 659 -10.91 16.61 -5.35
N PHE A 660 -11.21 15.30 -5.29
CA PHE A 660 -12.31 14.68 -6.01
C PHE A 660 -13.62 14.73 -5.25
N HIS A 661 -14.70 15.04 -5.96
CA HIS A 661 -16.05 15.08 -5.45
C HIS A 661 -17.00 14.46 -6.47
N ILE A 662 -18.13 13.93 -6.02
CA ILE A 662 -19.24 13.55 -6.88
C ILE A 662 -20.34 14.58 -6.68
N ASP A 663 -20.66 15.34 -7.73
CA ASP A 663 -21.84 16.21 -7.74
C ASP A 663 -23.03 15.41 -8.27
N SER A 664 -24.14 15.43 -7.53
CA SER A 664 -25.36 14.70 -7.88
C SER A 664 -26.53 15.66 -8.00
N ARG A 665 -27.39 15.45 -9.01
CA ARG A 665 -28.53 16.32 -9.30
C ARG A 665 -29.74 15.50 -9.73
N GLU A 666 -30.94 15.96 -9.38
CA GLU A 666 -32.16 15.34 -9.88
C GLU A 666 -32.24 15.38 -11.41
N ALA A 667 -32.59 14.24 -12.02
CA ALA A 667 -32.72 14.02 -13.45
C ALA A 667 -34.10 14.49 -13.93
N ILE A 668 -34.35 15.81 -13.91
CA ILE A 668 -35.56 16.38 -14.54
C ILE A 668 -35.22 16.78 -15.99
N PRO A 669 -35.91 16.25 -17.03
CA PRO A 669 -35.51 16.45 -18.43
C PRO A 669 -35.65 17.87 -18.98
N THR A 670 -36.19 18.83 -18.24
CA THR A 670 -36.41 20.19 -18.76
C THR A 670 -36.25 21.27 -17.70
N ARG A 671 -35.20 22.08 -17.88
CA ARG A 671 -34.85 23.36 -17.22
C ARG A 671 -34.44 23.33 -15.75
N GLY A 672 -33.13 23.57 -15.56
CA GLY A 672 -32.59 24.44 -14.51
C GLY A 672 -32.35 23.78 -13.17
N ALA A 673 -31.16 24.00 -12.61
CA ALA A 673 -30.74 23.64 -11.27
C ALA A 673 -31.89 23.76 -10.24
N GLY A 674 -32.19 22.66 -9.55
CA GLY A 674 -33.32 22.58 -8.62
C GLY A 674 -32.95 21.89 -7.32
N ASP A 675 -32.80 20.57 -7.34
CA ASP A 675 -32.62 19.80 -6.11
C ASP A 675 -31.32 18.97 -6.15
N ALA A 676 -30.51 19.11 -5.09
CA ALA A 676 -29.30 18.34 -4.90
C ALA A 676 -29.66 16.86 -4.74
N GLY A 677 -28.97 16.00 -5.48
CA GLY A 677 -29.11 14.55 -5.30
C GLY A 677 -28.50 14.09 -3.96
N PRO A 678 -28.38 12.78 -3.75
CA PRO A 678 -27.77 12.24 -2.54
C PRO A 678 -26.30 12.68 -2.42
N ALA A 679 -25.87 12.99 -1.20
CA ALA A 679 -24.48 13.34 -0.92
C ALA A 679 -23.60 12.09 -1.02
N PHE A 680 -22.50 12.20 -1.76
CA PHE A 680 -21.52 11.14 -1.96
C PHE A 680 -20.22 11.45 -1.21
N THR A 681 -19.66 10.43 -0.57
CA THR A 681 -18.32 10.47 0.02
C THR A 681 -17.39 9.67 -0.87
N VAL A 682 -16.37 10.32 -1.44
CA VAL A 682 -15.33 9.62 -2.22
C VAL A 682 -14.47 8.80 -1.25
N GLU A 683 -14.42 7.49 -1.45
CA GLU A 683 -13.65 6.56 -0.63
C GLU A 683 -12.32 6.19 -1.27
N LYS A 684 -12.28 6.15 -2.61
CA LYS A 684 -11.12 5.70 -3.36
C LYS A 684 -11.02 6.35 -4.74
N VAL A 685 -9.84 6.79 -5.13
CA VAL A 685 -9.48 7.10 -6.54
C VAL A 685 -8.33 6.21 -6.99
N ALA A 686 -8.55 5.41 -8.04
CA ALA A 686 -7.57 4.42 -8.51
C ALA A 686 -7.35 4.46 -10.01
N VAL A 687 -6.10 4.33 -10.45
CA VAL A 687 -5.75 4.15 -11.87
C VAL A 687 -6.30 2.80 -12.35
N LYS A 688 -7.06 2.83 -13.45
CA LYS A 688 -7.62 1.64 -14.09
C LYS A 688 -6.84 1.25 -15.34
N ASP A 689 -6.53 2.23 -16.19
CA ASP A 689 -5.69 2.05 -17.37
C ASP A 689 -4.82 3.30 -17.59
N ALA A 690 -3.54 3.17 -17.29
CA ALA A 690 -2.60 4.28 -17.39
C ALA A 690 -2.31 4.70 -18.83
N ALA A 691 -2.35 3.77 -19.79
CA ALA A 691 -2.06 4.06 -21.19
C ALA A 691 -3.19 4.87 -21.84
N GLU A 692 -4.44 4.55 -21.46
CA GLU A 692 -5.63 5.23 -21.97
C GLU A 692 -6.06 6.46 -21.15
N GLY A 693 -5.36 6.75 -20.05
CA GLY A 693 -5.70 7.88 -19.17
C GLY A 693 -6.97 7.66 -18.36
N ILE A 694 -7.25 6.43 -17.92
CA ILE A 694 -8.51 6.06 -17.24
C ILE A 694 -8.27 5.78 -15.76
N PHE A 695 -9.07 6.41 -14.92
CA PHE A 695 -9.16 6.13 -13.48
C PHE A 695 -10.60 5.83 -13.06
N THR A 696 -10.77 5.26 -11.87
CA THR A 696 -12.06 4.98 -11.25
C THR A 696 -12.17 5.79 -9.97
N VAL A 697 -13.29 6.49 -9.80
CA VAL A 697 -13.71 7.11 -8.54
C VAL A 697 -14.75 6.19 -7.91
N THR A 698 -14.47 5.71 -6.71
CA THR A 698 -15.39 4.94 -5.88
C THR A 698 -15.91 5.86 -4.79
N ALA A 699 -17.23 5.99 -4.70
CA ALA A 699 -17.89 6.84 -3.71
C ALA A 699 -19.11 6.14 -3.11
N THR A 700 -19.48 6.50 -1.89
CA THR A 700 -20.65 5.95 -1.20
C THR A 700 -21.68 7.01 -0.85
N CYS A 701 -22.95 6.62 -0.86
CA CYS A 701 -24.05 7.46 -0.39
C CYS A 701 -25.09 6.63 0.36
N GLU A 702 -25.89 7.29 1.20
CA GLU A 702 -27.06 6.69 1.82
C GLU A 702 -28.33 7.17 1.10
N LEU A 703 -29.24 6.24 0.76
CA LEU A 703 -30.56 6.57 0.22
C LEU A 703 -31.64 6.19 1.23
N THR A 704 -32.33 7.19 1.78
CA THR A 704 -33.32 6.98 2.86
C THR A 704 -34.77 6.82 2.36
N THR A 705 -35.09 7.26 1.14
CA THR A 705 -36.49 7.39 0.67
C THR A 705 -36.71 7.07 -0.82
N VAL A 706 -35.66 6.78 -1.58
CA VAL A 706 -35.76 6.57 -3.04
C VAL A 706 -35.86 5.08 -3.33
N ASN A 707 -36.86 4.65 -4.11
CA ASN A 707 -36.89 3.29 -4.64
C ASN A 707 -35.65 3.12 -5.54
N PRO A 708 -34.70 2.24 -5.18
CA PRO A 708 -33.44 2.12 -5.91
C PRO A 708 -33.67 1.66 -7.35
N MET A 709 -34.77 0.96 -7.67
CA MET A 709 -35.11 0.59 -9.06
C MET A 709 -35.41 1.79 -9.97
N THR A 710 -35.73 2.95 -9.41
CA THR A 710 -36.10 4.18 -10.13
C THR A 710 -35.34 5.36 -9.53
N LEU A 711 -34.04 5.48 -9.83
CA LEU A 711 -33.20 6.57 -9.36
C LEU A 711 -33.40 7.82 -10.23
N PRO A 712 -33.94 8.93 -9.71
CA PRO A 712 -34.19 10.12 -10.49
C PRO A 712 -33.00 11.09 -10.39
N PHE A 713 -31.75 10.61 -10.44
CA PHE A 713 -30.58 11.49 -10.35
C PHE A 713 -29.45 11.08 -11.30
N ALA A 714 -28.65 12.07 -11.66
CA ALA A 714 -27.45 11.94 -12.45
C ALA A 714 -26.25 12.44 -11.65
N VAL A 715 -25.05 11.96 -11.99
CA VAL A 715 -23.80 12.29 -11.29
C VAL A 715 -22.73 12.80 -12.25
N ALA A 716 -21.90 13.70 -11.76
CA ALA A 716 -20.67 14.16 -12.41
C ALA A 716 -19.49 14.00 -11.45
N VAL A 717 -18.30 13.76 -12.00
CA VAL A 717 -17.06 13.76 -11.24
C VAL A 717 -16.45 15.15 -11.31
N GLU A 718 -16.28 15.79 -10.15
CA GLU A 718 -15.60 17.08 -10.02
C GLU A 718 -14.21 16.89 -9.44
N PHE A 719 -13.22 17.48 -10.09
CA PHE A 719 -11.88 17.69 -9.54
C PHE A 719 -11.73 19.19 -9.34
N LYS A 720 -11.69 19.67 -8.08
CA LYS A 720 -11.75 21.11 -7.77
C LYS A 720 -10.90 21.50 -6.57
N ASN A 721 -10.35 22.71 -6.63
CA ASN A 721 -9.74 23.43 -5.50
C ASN A 721 -10.43 24.79 -5.32
N SER A 722 -9.89 25.67 -4.47
CA SER A 722 -10.48 27.00 -4.22
C SER A 722 -10.53 27.92 -5.44
N ASN A 723 -9.69 27.68 -6.46
CA ASN A 723 -9.49 28.58 -7.60
C ASN A 723 -9.84 27.93 -8.96
N ASN A 724 -9.89 26.61 -9.05
CA ASN A 724 -10.03 25.84 -10.28
C ASN A 724 -11.07 24.72 -10.11
N ASN A 725 -11.87 24.46 -11.15
CA ASN A 725 -12.83 23.36 -11.19
C ASN A 725 -12.77 22.68 -12.57
N ARG A 726 -12.64 21.35 -12.58
CA ARG A 726 -12.82 20.47 -13.75
C ARG A 726 -13.95 19.50 -13.43
N SER A 727 -15.04 19.57 -14.17
CA SER A 727 -16.18 18.67 -14.02
C SER A 727 -16.39 17.87 -15.31
N THR A 728 -16.83 16.63 -15.16
CA THR A 728 -17.41 15.87 -16.26
C THR A 728 -18.84 16.34 -16.55
N ASP A 729 -19.40 15.92 -17.67
CA ASP A 729 -20.84 15.97 -17.90
C ASP A 729 -21.57 15.01 -16.93
N TYR A 730 -22.85 15.29 -16.66
CA TYR A 730 -23.70 14.42 -15.84
C TYR A 730 -24.09 13.16 -16.61
N LYS A 731 -24.00 12.01 -15.94
CA LYS A 731 -24.47 10.71 -16.44
C LYS A 731 -25.52 10.13 -15.51
N GLY A 732 -26.54 9.50 -16.09
CA GLY A 732 -27.62 8.86 -15.32
C GLY A 732 -27.08 7.74 -14.44
N VAL A 733 -27.76 7.46 -13.34
CA VAL A 733 -27.36 6.40 -12.41
C VAL A 733 -28.31 5.22 -12.51
N ARG A 734 -27.77 4.01 -12.67
CA ARG A 734 -28.51 2.76 -12.70
C ARG A 734 -28.24 1.97 -11.44
N TYR A 735 -29.31 1.58 -10.76
CA TYR A 735 -29.21 0.66 -9.63
C TYR A 735 -28.96 -0.77 -10.10
N VAL A 736 -28.04 -1.44 -9.43
CA VAL A 736 -27.72 -2.86 -9.62
C VAL A 736 -27.88 -3.56 -8.26
N PRO A 737 -28.86 -4.48 -8.14
CA PRO A 737 -29.02 -5.31 -6.95
C PRO A 737 -27.77 -6.13 -6.65
N ALA A 738 -27.48 -6.41 -5.38
CA ALA A 738 -26.33 -7.22 -4.99
C ALA A 738 -26.32 -8.63 -5.64
N ASP A 739 -27.51 -9.18 -5.91
CA ASP A 739 -27.69 -10.56 -6.38
C ASP A 739 -27.86 -10.70 -7.91
N SER A 740 -27.80 -9.60 -8.68
CA SER A 740 -28.10 -9.61 -10.14
C SER A 740 -26.97 -10.12 -11.04
N GLU A 741 -25.87 -10.62 -10.47
CA GLU A 741 -24.75 -11.22 -11.20
C GLU A 741 -24.38 -12.58 -10.58
N ASP A 742 -25.39 -13.39 -10.25
CA ASP A 742 -25.12 -14.75 -9.84
C ASP A 742 -24.47 -15.50 -11.04
N GLN A 743 -23.21 -15.91 -10.92
CA GLN A 743 -22.48 -16.64 -11.97
C GLN A 743 -22.92 -18.12 -12.05
N THR A 744 -24.14 -18.39 -11.58
CA THR A 744 -24.71 -19.71 -11.40
C THR A 744 -25.21 -20.23 -12.75
N THR A 745 -25.30 -21.55 -12.85
CA THR A 745 -25.78 -22.20 -14.08
C THR A 745 -27.28 -22.35 -13.97
N TYR A 746 -28.02 -21.79 -14.93
CA TYR A 746 -29.48 -21.89 -14.96
C TYR A 746 -29.92 -23.14 -15.71
N THR A 747 -30.94 -23.80 -15.17
CA THR A 747 -31.64 -24.88 -15.86
C THR A 747 -32.77 -24.27 -16.69
N PHE A 748 -32.72 -24.51 -18.00
CA PHE A 748 -33.74 -24.03 -18.93
C PHE A 748 -34.78 -25.12 -19.16
N THR A 749 -36.06 -24.80 -18.97
CA THR A 749 -37.17 -25.74 -19.13
C THR A 749 -38.19 -25.20 -20.14
N SER A 750 -38.68 -26.07 -21.01
CA SER A 750 -39.73 -25.76 -21.96
C SER A 750 -41.08 -25.54 -21.24
N GLY A 751 -42.05 -24.94 -21.95
CA GLY A 751 -43.42 -24.75 -21.45
C GLY A 751 -44.16 -26.06 -21.13
N THR A 752 -43.68 -27.21 -21.62
CA THR A 752 -44.21 -28.55 -21.31
C THR A 752 -43.54 -29.20 -20.09
N GLY A 753 -42.53 -28.54 -19.50
CA GLY A 753 -41.78 -29.01 -18.34
C GLY A 753 -40.56 -29.87 -18.67
N GLU A 754 -40.18 -29.98 -19.94
CA GLU A 754 -38.99 -30.71 -20.37
C GLU A 754 -37.74 -29.84 -20.22
N THR A 755 -36.65 -30.40 -19.69
CA THR A 755 -35.36 -29.70 -19.63
C THR A 755 -34.78 -29.56 -21.04
N VAL A 756 -34.40 -28.34 -21.41
CA VAL A 756 -33.75 -28.03 -22.68
C VAL A 756 -32.28 -28.42 -22.59
N TYR A 757 -31.78 -29.18 -23.57
CA TYR A 757 -30.37 -29.55 -23.67
C TYR A 757 -29.55 -28.32 -24.05
N THR A 758 -28.83 -27.79 -23.08
CA THR A 758 -27.98 -26.60 -23.26
C THR A 758 -26.53 -26.86 -22.89
N LYS A 759 -25.61 -26.13 -23.53
CA LYS A 759 -24.17 -26.12 -23.22
C LYS A 759 -23.71 -24.70 -22.88
N ALA A 760 -22.54 -24.57 -22.25
CA ALA A 760 -22.01 -23.28 -21.79
C ALA A 760 -21.29 -22.46 -22.88
N ASP A 761 -21.08 -23.00 -24.08
CA ASP A 761 -20.35 -22.37 -25.17
C ASP A 761 -21.06 -22.55 -26.53
N LEU A 762 -20.79 -21.62 -27.44
CA LEU A 762 -21.32 -21.48 -28.80
C LEU A 762 -20.78 -22.55 -29.79
N GLY A 763 -19.76 -23.31 -29.42
CA GLY A 763 -19.10 -24.29 -30.29
C GLY A 763 -19.90 -25.57 -30.53
N LEU A 764 -20.08 -25.96 -31.80
CA LEU A 764 -20.76 -27.20 -32.19
C LEU A 764 -20.14 -28.48 -31.60
N SER A 765 -18.82 -28.49 -31.35
CA SER A 765 -18.10 -29.65 -30.79
C SER A 765 -18.59 -30.08 -29.40
N ASN A 766 -19.32 -29.21 -28.70
CA ASN A 766 -19.86 -29.48 -27.37
C ASN A 766 -21.24 -30.16 -27.41
N PHE A 767 -21.84 -30.31 -28.59
CA PHE A 767 -23.13 -30.97 -28.79
C PHE A 767 -22.93 -32.36 -29.40
N THR A 768 -23.50 -33.38 -28.76
CA THR A 768 -23.64 -34.71 -29.35
C THR A 768 -24.91 -34.79 -30.20
N GLU A 769 -25.05 -35.78 -31.07
CA GLU A 769 -26.26 -35.96 -31.89
C GLU A 769 -27.55 -36.06 -31.05
N ALA A 770 -27.47 -36.51 -29.80
CA ALA A 770 -28.61 -36.56 -28.88
C ALA A 770 -28.96 -35.18 -28.27
N ASP A 771 -28.04 -34.21 -28.28
CA ASP A 771 -28.24 -32.85 -27.77
C ASP A 771 -28.82 -31.91 -28.85
N ILE A 772 -29.03 -32.39 -30.09
CA ILE A 772 -29.42 -31.57 -31.24
C ILE A 772 -30.91 -31.75 -31.56
N TYR A 773 -31.65 -30.64 -31.57
CA TYR A 773 -33.08 -30.63 -31.87
C TYR A 773 -33.33 -30.55 -33.37
N GLN A 774 -34.18 -31.43 -33.90
CA GLN A 774 -34.62 -31.39 -35.29
C GLN A 774 -35.72 -30.33 -35.45
N HIS A 775 -35.58 -29.42 -36.42
CA HIS A 775 -36.53 -28.34 -36.67
C HIS A 775 -37.04 -28.33 -38.12
N ASP A 776 -38.25 -28.83 -38.30
CA ASP A 776 -38.97 -28.96 -39.57
C ASP A 776 -39.48 -27.61 -40.08
N VAL A 777 -38.60 -26.84 -40.72
CA VAL A 777 -38.92 -25.49 -41.24
C VAL A 777 -38.51 -25.24 -42.69
N LEU A 778 -37.83 -26.20 -43.32
CA LEU A 778 -37.32 -26.02 -44.68
C LEU A 778 -38.30 -26.50 -45.75
N GLU A 779 -38.46 -25.73 -46.82
CA GLU A 779 -39.16 -26.13 -48.05
C GLU A 779 -38.38 -25.67 -49.30
N LYS A 780 -38.62 -26.34 -50.44
CA LYS A 780 -38.05 -25.95 -51.73
C LYS A 780 -38.83 -24.79 -52.34
N THR A 781 -38.12 -23.72 -52.71
CA THR A 781 -38.69 -22.52 -53.34
C THR A 781 -37.84 -22.09 -54.53
N MET A 782 -38.38 -21.26 -55.42
CA MET A 782 -37.64 -20.71 -56.56
C MET A 782 -37.10 -19.32 -56.20
N ASN A 783 -35.80 -19.12 -56.36
CA ASN A 783 -35.17 -17.81 -56.25
C ASN A 783 -34.20 -17.56 -57.41
N GLN A 784 -34.34 -16.42 -58.09
CA GLN A 784 -33.51 -16.03 -59.25
C GLN A 784 -33.33 -17.09 -60.35
N GLY A 785 -34.34 -17.94 -60.58
CA GLY A 785 -34.30 -18.98 -61.61
C GLY A 785 -33.69 -20.32 -61.19
N SER A 786 -33.20 -20.45 -59.96
CA SER A 786 -32.73 -21.71 -59.36
C SER A 786 -33.62 -22.13 -58.19
N THR A 787 -33.67 -23.43 -57.91
CA THR A 787 -34.37 -23.98 -56.73
C THR A 787 -33.47 -23.86 -55.51
N VAL A 788 -33.97 -23.27 -54.42
CA VAL A 788 -33.31 -23.19 -53.11
C VAL A 788 -34.16 -23.88 -52.05
N THR A 789 -33.54 -24.59 -51.11
CA THR A 789 -34.18 -25.14 -49.92
C THR A 789 -33.83 -24.25 -48.72
N GLN A 790 -34.80 -23.48 -48.25
CA GLN A 790 -34.61 -22.48 -47.19
C GLN A 790 -35.78 -22.48 -46.19
N ILE A 791 -35.66 -21.72 -45.10
CA ILE A 791 -36.73 -21.60 -44.09
C ILE A 791 -37.94 -20.90 -44.72
N THR A 792 -39.11 -21.54 -44.69
CA THR A 792 -40.38 -20.96 -45.17
C THR A 792 -41.46 -20.89 -44.09
N VAL A 793 -41.18 -21.45 -42.91
CA VAL A 793 -42.10 -21.49 -41.78
C VAL A 793 -41.43 -20.84 -40.58
N ASP A 794 -41.94 -19.67 -40.19
CA ASP A 794 -41.46 -18.90 -39.05
C ASP A 794 -42.08 -19.47 -37.77
N LYS A 795 -41.37 -20.40 -37.12
CA LYS A 795 -41.77 -20.94 -35.83
C LYS A 795 -40.58 -21.12 -34.87
N PRO A 796 -40.79 -20.97 -33.56
CA PRO A 796 -39.77 -21.27 -32.58
C PRO A 796 -39.60 -22.77 -32.42
N VAL A 797 -38.43 -23.19 -31.90
CA VAL A 797 -38.16 -24.62 -31.61
C VAL A 797 -39.01 -25.10 -30.43
N PHE A 798 -39.25 -24.22 -29.46
CA PHE A 798 -40.12 -24.45 -28.31
C PHE A 798 -41.11 -23.28 -28.18
N GLU A 799 -42.36 -23.55 -27.77
CA GLU A 799 -43.37 -22.50 -27.60
C GLU A 799 -43.01 -21.48 -26.51
N LYS A 800 -42.35 -21.95 -25.44
CA LYS A 800 -41.88 -21.13 -24.33
C LYS A 800 -40.69 -21.80 -23.65
N ILE A 801 -39.68 -21.03 -23.25
CA ILE A 801 -38.61 -21.48 -22.37
C ILE A 801 -38.55 -20.54 -21.17
N VAL A 802 -38.32 -21.09 -19.99
CA VAL A 802 -38.04 -20.33 -18.76
C VAL A 802 -36.73 -20.82 -18.15
N GLY A 803 -35.98 -19.91 -17.51
CA GLY A 803 -34.75 -20.23 -16.80
C GLY A 803 -35.00 -20.26 -15.29
N SER A 804 -34.46 -21.25 -14.60
CA SER A 804 -34.50 -21.32 -13.14
C SER A 804 -33.11 -21.60 -12.57
N SER A 805 -32.76 -20.94 -11.48
CA SER A 805 -31.57 -21.27 -10.69
C SER A 805 -31.90 -22.42 -9.74
N GLU A 806 -31.05 -23.44 -9.71
CA GLU A 806 -31.11 -24.49 -8.67
C GLU A 806 -30.49 -24.00 -7.35
N GLU A 807 -29.51 -23.08 -7.43
CA GLU A 807 -28.79 -22.52 -6.28
C GLU A 807 -29.57 -21.40 -5.59
N ASN A 808 -30.39 -20.64 -6.34
CA ASN A 808 -31.20 -19.55 -5.78
C ASN A 808 -32.71 -19.80 -5.97
N PRO A 809 -33.44 -20.26 -4.92
CA PRO A 809 -34.85 -20.60 -5.01
C PRO A 809 -35.78 -19.44 -5.39
N ASN A 810 -35.32 -18.18 -5.23
CA ASN A 810 -36.08 -16.99 -5.59
C ASN A 810 -36.09 -16.73 -7.10
N TYR A 811 -35.15 -17.29 -7.85
CA TYR A 811 -35.03 -17.11 -9.30
C TYR A 811 -35.55 -18.34 -10.04
N LYS A 812 -36.87 -18.52 -9.98
CA LYS A 812 -37.59 -19.61 -10.68
C LYS A 812 -38.45 -19.06 -11.80
N ASN A 813 -38.48 -19.80 -12.91
CA ASN A 813 -39.31 -19.53 -14.08
C ASN A 813 -39.11 -18.14 -14.69
N LEU A 814 -37.87 -17.63 -14.67
CA LEU A 814 -37.56 -16.35 -15.29
C LEU A 814 -37.77 -16.40 -16.80
N PRO A 815 -38.27 -15.33 -17.44
CA PRO A 815 -38.34 -15.24 -18.90
C PRO A 815 -36.97 -15.41 -19.54
N VAL A 816 -36.94 -15.91 -20.78
CA VAL A 816 -35.68 -16.13 -21.51
C VAL A 816 -35.61 -15.19 -22.71
N SER A 817 -34.47 -14.52 -22.84
CA SER A 817 -34.08 -13.80 -24.04
C SER A 817 -33.25 -14.72 -24.94
N TYR A 818 -33.49 -14.64 -26.24
CA TYR A 818 -32.84 -15.46 -27.24
C TYR A 818 -31.82 -14.65 -28.04
N SER A 819 -30.76 -15.30 -28.52
CA SER A 819 -29.77 -14.67 -29.40
C SER A 819 -29.29 -15.64 -30.47
N MET A 820 -29.00 -15.13 -31.67
CA MET A 820 -28.35 -15.92 -32.71
C MET A 820 -26.91 -16.25 -32.32
N GLY A 821 -26.56 -17.54 -32.33
CA GLY A 821 -25.19 -18.02 -32.21
C GLY A 821 -24.57 -18.31 -33.58
N ASN A 822 -23.69 -19.31 -33.63
CA ASN A 822 -23.05 -19.73 -34.88
C ASN A 822 -23.95 -20.65 -35.70
N ILE A 823 -23.81 -20.56 -37.02
CA ILE A 823 -24.45 -21.48 -37.98
C ILE A 823 -23.37 -22.38 -38.55
N TYR A 824 -23.64 -23.68 -38.62
CA TYR A 824 -22.73 -24.68 -39.13
C TYR A 824 -23.38 -25.43 -40.29
N ASP A 825 -22.59 -25.80 -41.29
CA ASP A 825 -23.05 -26.73 -42.31
C ASP A 825 -23.12 -28.17 -41.77
N LYS A 826 -23.67 -29.07 -42.59
CA LYS A 826 -23.83 -30.50 -42.28
C LYS A 826 -22.52 -31.23 -41.95
N ASP A 827 -21.37 -30.68 -42.35
CA ASP A 827 -20.04 -31.26 -42.10
C ASP A 827 -19.40 -30.63 -40.84
N GLY A 828 -20.12 -29.73 -40.16
CA GLY A 828 -19.69 -29.07 -38.93
C GLY A 828 -18.81 -27.84 -39.12
N THR A 829 -18.72 -27.30 -40.34
CA THR A 829 -17.94 -26.08 -40.62
C THR A 829 -18.77 -24.83 -40.36
N ALA A 830 -18.22 -23.85 -39.65
CA ALA A 830 -18.92 -22.59 -39.36
C ALA A 830 -19.15 -21.76 -40.65
N ARG A 831 -20.36 -21.20 -40.78
CA ARG A 831 -20.86 -20.46 -41.94
C ARG A 831 -21.35 -19.06 -41.52
N PRO A 832 -20.44 -18.16 -41.09
CA PRO A 832 -20.80 -16.85 -40.56
C PRO A 832 -21.55 -15.97 -41.57
N GLU A 833 -21.38 -16.20 -42.87
CA GLU A 833 -22.09 -15.52 -43.94
C GLU A 833 -23.62 -15.70 -43.87
N LEU A 834 -24.10 -16.79 -43.28
CA LEU A 834 -25.53 -17.10 -43.17
C LEU A 834 -26.26 -16.26 -42.10
N ILE A 835 -25.54 -15.53 -41.23
CA ILE A 835 -26.14 -14.60 -40.25
C ILE A 835 -26.85 -13.42 -40.94
N ASN A 836 -26.51 -13.14 -42.21
CA ASN A 836 -27.21 -12.16 -43.03
C ASN A 836 -28.52 -12.71 -43.62
N TYR A 837 -28.72 -14.03 -43.63
CA TYR A 837 -29.86 -14.71 -44.23
C TYR A 837 -30.83 -15.28 -43.20
N ILE A 838 -30.35 -15.68 -42.02
CA ILE A 838 -31.15 -16.28 -40.95
C ILE A 838 -31.21 -15.34 -39.74
N GLN A 839 -32.35 -15.28 -39.06
CA GLN A 839 -32.50 -14.61 -37.77
C GLN A 839 -33.15 -15.50 -36.73
N VAL A 840 -32.91 -15.16 -35.46
CA VAL A 840 -33.62 -15.68 -34.30
C VAL A 840 -34.27 -14.50 -33.60
N ASP A 841 -35.57 -14.58 -33.38
CA ASP A 841 -36.31 -13.57 -32.62
C ASP A 841 -35.90 -13.58 -31.15
N ALA A 842 -35.54 -12.41 -30.61
CA ALA A 842 -34.97 -12.28 -29.28
C ALA A 842 -35.97 -12.56 -28.13
N HIS A 843 -37.26 -12.62 -28.40
CA HIS A 843 -38.30 -12.76 -27.40
C HIS A 843 -38.94 -14.14 -27.36
N ASN A 844 -39.04 -14.82 -28.51
CA ASN A 844 -39.67 -16.14 -28.59
C ASN A 844 -38.78 -17.23 -29.23
N GLY A 845 -37.59 -16.89 -29.73
CA GLY A 845 -36.67 -17.87 -30.30
C GLY A 845 -37.07 -18.36 -31.70
N THR A 846 -37.98 -17.68 -32.39
CA THR A 846 -38.40 -18.03 -33.76
C THR A 846 -37.23 -17.94 -34.73
N ILE A 847 -36.96 -19.02 -35.46
CA ILE A 847 -35.96 -19.03 -36.54
C ILE A 847 -36.67 -18.68 -37.85
N SER A 848 -36.21 -17.64 -38.55
CA SER A 848 -36.78 -17.20 -39.82
C SER A 848 -35.73 -16.70 -40.81
N MET A 849 -36.12 -16.47 -42.07
CA MET A 849 -35.25 -15.84 -43.06
C MET A 849 -35.31 -14.30 -42.95
N LYS A 850 -34.14 -13.65 -42.92
CA LYS A 850 -33.98 -12.20 -43.20
C LYS A 850 -34.08 -11.89 -44.68
N ALA A 851 -33.54 -12.78 -45.52
CA ALA A 851 -33.49 -12.66 -46.96
C ALA A 851 -33.41 -14.06 -47.60
N SER A 852 -33.95 -14.24 -48.81
CA SER A 852 -33.83 -15.52 -49.51
C SER A 852 -32.38 -15.84 -49.89
N LEU A 853 -31.98 -17.11 -49.80
CA LEU A 853 -30.67 -17.61 -50.22
C LEU A 853 -30.36 -17.22 -51.66
N THR A 854 -29.14 -16.77 -51.93
CA THR A 854 -28.75 -16.27 -53.25
C THR A 854 -27.90 -17.32 -53.99
N PRO A 855 -28.43 -17.93 -55.07
CA PRO A 855 -27.71 -18.99 -55.78
C PRO A 855 -26.34 -18.55 -56.29
N GLY A 856 -25.30 -19.32 -55.96
CA GLY A 856 -23.90 -19.04 -56.32
C GLY A 856 -23.16 -18.04 -55.41
N VAL A 857 -23.83 -17.45 -54.42
CA VAL A 857 -23.21 -16.60 -53.38
C VAL A 857 -23.25 -17.31 -52.03
N THR A 858 -24.34 -17.98 -51.73
CA THR A 858 -24.54 -18.80 -50.51
C THR A 858 -24.95 -20.23 -50.88
N THR A 859 -25.14 -21.11 -49.89
CA THR A 859 -25.72 -22.43 -50.14
C THR A 859 -27.10 -22.33 -50.78
N ASP A 860 -27.42 -23.29 -51.65
CA ASP A 860 -28.76 -23.46 -52.23
C ASP A 860 -29.63 -24.38 -51.38
N ASP A 861 -29.06 -25.07 -50.39
CA ASP A 861 -29.78 -26.01 -49.53
C ASP A 861 -29.29 -25.91 -48.08
N LEU A 862 -30.20 -25.56 -47.16
CA LEU A 862 -29.96 -25.52 -45.72
C LEU A 862 -30.23 -26.85 -45.00
N THR A 863 -30.61 -27.92 -45.72
CA THR A 863 -30.90 -29.22 -45.11
C THR A 863 -29.67 -29.76 -44.37
N GLY A 864 -29.83 -30.08 -43.08
CA GLY A 864 -28.77 -30.56 -42.21
C GLY A 864 -27.85 -29.47 -41.66
N TYR A 865 -28.14 -28.19 -41.93
CA TYR A 865 -27.42 -27.09 -41.28
C TYR A 865 -27.84 -26.96 -39.83
N ARG A 866 -26.90 -26.61 -38.96
CA ARG A 866 -27.10 -26.52 -37.52
C ARG A 866 -27.01 -25.07 -37.06
N VAL A 867 -28.03 -24.59 -36.37
CA VAL A 867 -28.11 -23.25 -35.80
C VAL A 867 -27.96 -23.35 -34.30
N VAL A 868 -26.94 -22.71 -33.75
CA VAL A 868 -26.78 -22.56 -32.31
C VAL A 868 -27.55 -21.32 -31.85
N ILE A 869 -28.35 -21.46 -30.81
CA ILE A 869 -29.20 -20.40 -30.25
C ILE A 869 -28.81 -20.18 -28.80
N GLY A 870 -28.50 -18.94 -28.45
CA GLY A 870 -28.25 -18.53 -27.07
C GLY A 870 -29.55 -18.28 -26.31
N LEU A 871 -29.56 -18.68 -25.05
CA LEU A 871 -30.62 -18.56 -24.06
C LEU A 871 -30.05 -17.84 -22.85
N GLN A 872 -30.72 -16.77 -22.43
CA GLN A 872 -30.35 -16.00 -21.24
C GLN A 872 -31.60 -15.73 -20.41
N ALA A 873 -31.63 -16.19 -19.15
CA ALA A 873 -32.68 -15.79 -18.24
C ALA A 873 -32.62 -14.26 -18.03
N ARG A 874 -33.72 -13.56 -18.30
CA ARG A 874 -33.77 -12.10 -18.32
C ARG A 874 -35.13 -11.61 -17.85
N GLU A 875 -35.13 -10.78 -16.82
CA GLU A 875 -36.33 -10.12 -16.31
C GLU A 875 -36.03 -8.63 -16.08
N ASN A 876 -36.93 -7.74 -16.49
CA ASN A 876 -36.80 -6.29 -16.33
C ASN A 876 -35.47 -5.68 -16.84
N GLY A 877 -34.88 -6.27 -17.89
CA GLY A 877 -33.64 -5.77 -18.48
C GLY A 877 -32.36 -6.14 -17.71
N ILE A 878 -32.47 -7.06 -16.76
CA ILE A 878 -31.38 -7.66 -15.99
C ILE A 878 -31.21 -9.12 -16.46
N ASN A 879 -29.98 -9.52 -16.74
CA ASN A 879 -29.63 -10.90 -17.06
C ASN A 879 -29.31 -11.64 -15.77
N TYR A 880 -29.82 -12.86 -15.62
CA TYR A 880 -29.58 -13.72 -14.47
C TYR A 880 -28.88 -15.00 -14.91
N GLY A 881 -27.89 -15.47 -14.14
CA GLY A 881 -27.10 -16.63 -14.50
C GLY A 881 -26.23 -16.48 -15.75
N LYS A 882 -25.44 -17.53 -16.02
CA LYS A 882 -24.65 -17.64 -17.25
C LYS A 882 -25.54 -17.88 -18.50
N PRO A 883 -25.16 -17.35 -19.67
CA PRO A 883 -25.81 -17.71 -20.93
C PRO A 883 -25.60 -19.20 -21.21
N ALA A 884 -26.62 -19.83 -21.78
CA ALA A 884 -26.57 -21.22 -22.21
C ALA A 884 -26.98 -21.32 -23.68
N TYR A 885 -26.52 -22.36 -24.37
CA TYR A 885 -26.68 -22.49 -25.81
C TYR A 885 -27.34 -23.82 -26.16
N MET A 886 -28.33 -23.80 -27.05
CA MET A 886 -28.96 -25.00 -27.63
C MET A 886 -28.61 -25.11 -29.12
N CYS A 887 -28.58 -26.32 -29.65
CA CYS A 887 -28.28 -26.58 -31.06
C CYS A 887 -29.49 -27.16 -31.78
N VAL A 888 -29.75 -26.66 -32.98
CA VAL A 888 -30.93 -26.99 -33.78
C VAL A 888 -30.52 -27.37 -35.19
N GLU A 889 -30.86 -28.56 -35.66
CA GLU A 889 -30.66 -28.97 -37.05
C GLU A 889 -31.89 -28.64 -37.90
N LEU A 890 -31.66 -27.94 -39.02
CA LEU A 890 -32.69 -27.55 -39.95
C LEU A 890 -33.01 -28.71 -40.89
N VAL A 891 -34.27 -29.13 -40.90
CA VAL A 891 -34.74 -30.24 -41.74
C VAL A 891 -35.95 -29.86 -42.59
N GLN A 892 -36.12 -30.64 -43.66
CA GLN A 892 -37.29 -30.49 -44.53
C GLN A 892 -38.55 -30.76 -43.75
N LYS A 893 -39.54 -29.90 -43.96
CA LYS A 893 -40.86 -30.07 -43.37
C LYS A 893 -41.43 -31.44 -43.70
N THR A 894 -41.72 -32.24 -42.67
CA THR A 894 -42.49 -33.47 -42.88
C THR A 894 -43.92 -33.13 -43.27
N THR A 895 -44.32 -33.48 -44.49
CA THR A 895 -45.74 -33.51 -44.89
C THR A 895 -46.42 -34.70 -44.21
N GLY A 896 -46.81 -34.51 -42.95
CA GLY A 896 -47.68 -35.43 -42.21
C GLY A 896 -49.15 -35.14 -42.52
N ASN A 897 -49.83 -36.14 -43.07
CA ASN A 897 -51.29 -36.19 -43.17
C ASN A 897 -51.95 -36.02 -41.80
N ASN A 898 -53.05 -35.28 -41.75
CA ASN A 898 -54.00 -35.22 -40.64
C ASN A 898 -54.40 -36.62 -40.15
N PHE A 899 -54.37 -36.82 -38.83
CA PHE A 899 -55.39 -37.55 -38.08
C PHE A 899 -55.69 -36.84 -36.77
#